data_AF-A0A412XI22-F1
#
_entry.id   AF-A0A412XI22-F1
#
_cell.length_a   1.000
_cell.length_b   1.000
_cell.length_c   1.000
_cell.angle_alpha   90.00
_cell.angle_beta   90.00
_cell.angle_gamma   90.00
#
_symmetry.space_group_name_H-M   'P 1'
#
loop_
_entity.id
_entity.type
_entity.pdbx_description
1 polymer ?
#
loop_
_entity_poly.entity_id
_entity_poly.type
_entity_poly.pdbx_seq_one_letter_code
_entity_poly.pdbx_strand_id
1 'polypeptide(L)'
;MKDKEFGCAMKALRMVIRREWHRMTSRRLYLGVCVVLPLFCLFFMATIFGNGQMENIPVGIVDLDNTATSRNISRRISAAPTFRVTEHFTDEADARRALQQKDIYGYLVIPPRFEQKAVTGTGATLTYYYHYALLSVGSELMAAFENTLAPVALSPIVMQAEALGVSGEQIQTFLLPVEASTHPLYNPDMDYSIYLSQPFFFVLFQILILLTTVYSIGSELKFGSAGEWLEMARGNILTAVAGKLLPYTLIFSSIGILANYVLFSPLHIPFAGSLWLMNAVTVLFIIATQALAVFIYSVFPKIAYIISVVSMVGSLGATLSGVTFPVTAMYAPVHAASYLFPVRHFTEAAQAMIYFDAGFAYFWQSVATLFIFLLTALLILPLLKWWIKKEIREEAISTSPSPCPPTVLSTASVIRHEWHAIATNPAILLVLAGGIFLYGLLYNYMYAPNLVRKAPVAVVDLSHSALSREYIRLLDATPQTTVYGQTPNILEARQWMKQGDVAGILYLPADFEARVARGETSVFVLYAATDAFLNFKGLQESSARVMLVVNDAHRMEGTVFLPPQGLLAVASSAPVSVSGTALYNYTEGYGSYLIPAVLIVIIFQTMLMVIAMLTGEEAEARRKGIRLMRADSLKDTLRIVGGRTFVYFMLYVVFSLFLLGLLPHLFSIPHIGSGGDIVTMMIPFLLGTSFLALAVSRWFTDSEAPLLMIAFFSVGYIFLSGVSYPLELMPWYWQAAHYLFPAGPAVLAFVKLNSMGGTLADVWPQMLTMWIQVLVYGTLALCTTRHLYGKGKVKA
;
A
#
# COMPACT_ATOMS: atom_id res chain seq x y z
N MET A 1 -41.59 -34.22 -16.76
CA MET A 1 -41.11 -34.27 -15.35
C MET A 1 -40.03 -33.22 -15.08
N LYS A 2 -38.98 -33.13 -15.93
CA LYS A 2 -37.92 -32.09 -15.85
C LYS A 2 -38.44 -30.64 -15.80
N ASP A 3 -39.48 -30.27 -16.54
CA ASP A 3 -40.02 -28.89 -16.53
C ASP A 3 -40.71 -28.52 -15.21
N LYS A 4 -41.39 -29.47 -14.55
CA LYS A 4 -42.01 -29.25 -13.23
C LYS A 4 -40.97 -29.12 -12.12
N GLU A 5 -39.89 -29.90 -12.20
CA GLU A 5 -38.76 -29.80 -11.26
C GLU A 5 -37.99 -28.49 -11.45
N PHE A 6 -37.72 -28.09 -12.69
CA PHE A 6 -37.07 -26.82 -13.02
C PHE A 6 -37.91 -25.62 -12.56
N GLY A 7 -39.23 -25.64 -12.82
CA GLY A 7 -40.15 -24.60 -12.33
C GLY A 7 -40.21 -24.52 -10.80
N CYS A 8 -40.16 -25.67 -10.11
CA CYS A 8 -40.10 -25.73 -8.65
C CYS A 8 -38.78 -25.18 -8.08
N ALA A 9 -37.65 -25.52 -8.68
CA ALA A 9 -36.33 -25.01 -8.28
C ALA A 9 -36.23 -23.49 -8.47
N MET A 10 -36.74 -22.98 -9.60
CA MET A 10 -36.79 -21.55 -9.89
C MET A 10 -37.67 -20.80 -8.87
N LYS A 11 -38.81 -21.38 -8.46
CA LYS A 11 -39.66 -20.81 -7.42
C LYS A 11 -38.96 -20.76 -6.06
N ALA A 12 -38.24 -21.82 -5.69
CA ALA A 12 -37.43 -21.87 -4.46
C ALA A 12 -36.34 -20.79 -4.47
N LEU A 13 -35.60 -20.66 -5.57
CA LEU A 13 -34.57 -19.62 -5.74
C LEU A 13 -35.15 -18.20 -5.55
N ARG A 14 -36.27 -17.89 -6.22
CA ARG A 14 -36.94 -16.59 -6.09
C ARG A 14 -37.39 -16.29 -4.66
N MET A 15 -37.85 -17.30 -3.90
CA MET A 15 -38.24 -17.11 -2.50
C MET A 15 -37.05 -16.75 -1.62
N VAL A 16 -35.91 -17.44 -1.79
CA VAL A 16 -34.68 -17.13 -1.05
C VAL A 16 -34.16 -15.73 -1.38
N ILE A 17 -34.14 -15.36 -2.67
CA ILE A 17 -33.74 -14.00 -3.12
C ILE A 17 -34.64 -12.94 -2.47
N ARG A 18 -35.96 -13.11 -2.50
CA ARG A 18 -36.90 -12.14 -1.93
C ARG A 18 -36.71 -11.98 -0.42
N ARG A 19 -36.46 -13.07 0.30
CA ARG A 19 -36.13 -13.04 1.74
C ARG A 19 -34.86 -12.24 1.98
N GLU A 20 -33.81 -12.52 1.23
CA GLU A 20 -32.52 -11.85 1.44
C GLU A 20 -32.57 -10.38 1.08
N TRP A 21 -33.23 -10.01 -0.03
CA TRP A 21 -33.48 -8.62 -0.41
C TRP A 21 -34.20 -7.84 0.69
N HIS A 22 -35.19 -8.46 1.33
CA HIS A 22 -35.88 -7.85 2.47
C HIS A 22 -34.98 -7.71 3.71
N ARG A 23 -34.12 -8.68 4.00
CA ARG A 23 -33.13 -8.57 5.10
C ARG A 23 -32.12 -7.44 4.85
N MET A 24 -31.63 -7.31 3.62
CA MET A 24 -30.66 -6.27 3.25
C MET A 24 -31.27 -4.87 3.35
N THR A 25 -32.52 -4.69 2.92
CA THR A 25 -33.20 -3.39 2.93
C THR A 25 -33.75 -2.99 4.30
N SER A 26 -34.08 -3.96 5.17
CA SER A 26 -34.61 -3.67 6.52
C SER A 26 -33.53 -3.35 7.56
N ARG A 27 -32.29 -3.78 7.34
CA ARG A 27 -31.20 -3.65 8.32
C ARG A 27 -30.15 -2.63 7.88
N ARG A 28 -29.97 -1.59 8.69
CA ARG A 28 -29.01 -0.48 8.44
C ARG A 28 -27.57 -0.94 8.21
N LEU A 29 -27.15 -2.01 8.89
CA LEU A 29 -25.79 -2.57 8.77
C LEU A 29 -25.48 -2.98 7.32
N TYR A 30 -26.41 -3.66 6.64
CA TYR A 30 -26.20 -4.11 5.27
C TYR A 30 -26.12 -2.95 4.29
N LEU A 31 -26.94 -1.90 4.46
CA LEU A 31 -26.82 -0.68 3.67
C LEU A 31 -25.46 -0.01 3.85
N GLY A 32 -24.99 0.07 5.10
CA GLY A 32 -23.66 0.62 5.42
C GLY A 32 -22.53 -0.15 4.74
N VAL A 33 -22.52 -1.47 4.88
CA VAL A 33 -21.38 -2.31 4.47
C VAL A 33 -21.43 -2.71 2.99
N CYS A 34 -22.62 -2.90 2.42
CA CYS A 34 -22.76 -3.32 1.02
C CYS A 34 -22.76 -2.16 0.04
N VAL A 35 -23.12 -0.94 0.49
CA VAL A 35 -23.29 0.22 -0.39
C VAL A 35 -22.43 1.40 0.05
N VAL A 36 -22.62 1.92 1.27
CA VAL A 36 -21.94 3.15 1.71
C VAL A 36 -20.42 2.96 1.77
N LEU A 37 -19.95 1.87 2.37
CA LEU A 37 -18.52 1.63 2.58
C LEU A 37 -17.76 1.35 1.27
N PRO A 38 -18.25 0.51 0.33
CA PRO A 38 -17.61 0.36 -0.97
C PRO A 38 -17.57 1.66 -1.80
N LEU A 39 -18.65 2.45 -1.79
CA LEU A 39 -18.67 3.75 -2.45
C LEU A 39 -17.72 4.75 -1.80
N PHE A 40 -17.59 4.71 -0.47
CA PHE A 40 -16.57 5.47 0.24
C PHE A 40 -15.16 5.01 -0.13
N CYS A 41 -14.88 3.71 -0.24
CA CYS A 41 -13.59 3.21 -0.72
C CYS A 41 -13.30 3.64 -2.16
N LEU A 42 -14.31 3.68 -3.03
CA LEU A 42 -14.17 4.22 -4.39
C LEU A 42 -13.83 5.71 -4.35
N PHE A 43 -14.59 6.51 -3.61
CA PHE A 43 -14.32 7.94 -3.44
C PHE A 43 -12.92 8.20 -2.84
N PHE A 44 -12.52 7.39 -1.85
CA PHE A 44 -11.21 7.45 -1.23
C PHE A 44 -10.10 7.19 -2.26
N MET A 45 -10.15 6.05 -2.96
CA MET A 45 -9.13 5.71 -3.95
C MET A 45 -9.13 6.66 -5.14
N ALA A 46 -10.29 7.18 -5.53
CA ALA A 46 -10.41 8.11 -6.65
C ALA A 46 -9.87 9.52 -6.34
N THR A 47 -9.71 9.90 -5.07
CA THR A 47 -9.38 11.29 -4.71
C THR A 47 -8.15 11.46 -3.82
N ILE A 48 -7.62 10.39 -3.20
CA ILE A 48 -6.50 10.52 -2.26
C ILE A 48 -5.22 11.07 -2.88
N PHE A 49 -4.96 10.76 -4.16
CA PHE A 49 -3.74 11.16 -4.86
C PHE A 49 -3.80 12.58 -5.44
N GLY A 50 -4.88 13.34 -5.25
CA GLY A 50 -4.99 14.70 -5.79
C GLY A 50 -4.85 14.71 -7.32
N ASN A 51 -3.83 15.43 -7.82
CA ASN A 51 -3.49 15.50 -9.25
C ASN A 51 -2.58 14.35 -9.71
N GLY A 52 -2.23 13.40 -8.83
CA GLY A 52 -1.46 12.21 -9.16
C GLY A 52 0.05 12.41 -9.31
N GLN A 53 0.46 13.63 -9.70
CA GLN A 53 1.85 14.03 -9.86
C GLN A 53 2.49 14.46 -8.53
N MET A 54 3.79 14.22 -8.39
CA MET A 54 4.59 14.59 -7.22
C MET A 54 5.33 15.91 -7.45
N GLU A 55 4.58 16.97 -7.75
CA GLU A 55 5.13 18.31 -7.98
C GLU A 55 5.27 19.12 -6.69
N ASN A 56 6.07 20.20 -6.73
CA ASN A 56 6.23 21.15 -5.63
C ASN A 56 6.71 20.53 -4.30
N ILE A 57 7.54 19.50 -4.37
CA ILE A 57 8.13 18.86 -3.19
C ILE A 57 9.09 19.86 -2.51
N PRO A 58 8.91 20.15 -1.21
CA PRO A 58 9.80 21.05 -0.47
C PRO A 58 11.26 20.57 -0.48
N VAL A 59 12.17 21.42 -0.97
CA VAL A 59 13.62 21.17 -0.94
C VAL A 59 14.39 22.38 -0.42
N GLY A 60 15.61 22.14 0.07
CA GLY A 60 16.56 23.15 0.53
C GLY A 60 17.77 23.30 -0.37
N ILE A 61 18.47 24.44 -0.27
CA ILE A 61 19.76 24.65 -0.95
C ILE A 61 20.77 25.17 0.07
N VAL A 62 21.93 24.52 0.14
CA VAL A 62 23.10 24.96 0.93
C VAL A 62 24.13 25.50 -0.06
N ASP A 63 24.21 26.82 -0.22
CA ASP A 63 25.18 27.46 -1.13
C ASP A 63 26.39 27.99 -0.36
N LEU A 64 27.48 27.21 -0.34
CA LEU A 64 28.74 27.60 0.30
C LEU A 64 29.69 28.34 -0.66
N ASP A 65 29.34 28.47 -1.95
CA ASP A 65 30.17 29.11 -2.96
C ASP A 65 29.77 30.57 -3.18
N ASN A 66 28.47 30.87 -3.17
CA ASN A 66 27.88 32.21 -3.33
C ASN A 66 28.32 32.95 -4.61
N THR A 67 28.59 32.20 -5.68
CA THR A 67 29.06 32.69 -6.97
C THR A 67 27.92 32.94 -7.97
N ALA A 68 28.24 33.45 -9.15
CA ALA A 68 27.26 33.57 -10.23
C ALA A 68 26.82 32.18 -10.72
N THR A 69 27.75 31.24 -10.79
CA THR A 69 27.50 29.84 -11.14
C THR A 69 26.58 29.15 -10.13
N SER A 70 26.84 29.28 -8.82
CA SER A 70 25.97 28.68 -7.79
C SER A 70 24.54 29.23 -7.83
N ARG A 71 24.37 30.56 -7.99
CA ARG A 71 23.05 31.19 -8.16
C ARG A 71 22.32 30.71 -9.42
N ASN A 72 23.04 30.40 -10.51
CA ASN A 72 22.42 29.81 -11.70
C ASN A 72 21.88 28.41 -11.41
N ILE A 73 22.68 27.57 -10.73
CA ILE A 73 22.26 26.23 -10.30
C ILE A 73 21.01 26.32 -9.41
N SER A 74 21.00 27.22 -8.42
CA SER A 74 19.83 27.39 -7.55
C SER A 74 18.58 27.83 -8.32
N ARG A 75 18.71 28.71 -9.31
CA ARG A 75 17.58 29.11 -10.17
C ARG A 75 17.08 27.95 -11.03
N ARG A 76 17.97 27.09 -11.54
CA ARG A 76 17.57 25.89 -12.30
C ARG A 76 16.79 24.91 -11.44
N ILE A 77 17.25 24.64 -10.23
CA ILE A 77 16.51 23.84 -9.25
C ILE A 77 15.16 24.49 -8.93
N SER A 78 15.11 25.80 -8.72
CA SER A 78 13.85 26.52 -8.42
C SER A 78 12.85 26.54 -9.59
N ALA A 79 13.32 26.32 -10.82
CA ALA A 79 12.50 26.33 -12.02
C ALA A 79 11.92 24.96 -12.38
N ALA A 80 12.44 23.86 -11.79
CA ALA A 80 11.93 22.53 -12.08
C ALA A 80 10.61 22.28 -11.33
N PRO A 81 9.58 21.71 -11.99
CA PRO A 81 8.23 21.56 -11.40
C PRO A 81 8.19 20.64 -10.17
N THR A 82 9.11 19.67 -10.09
CA THR A 82 9.24 18.76 -8.94
C THR A 82 9.63 19.49 -7.66
N PHE A 83 10.41 20.59 -7.76
CA PHE A 83 11.01 21.24 -6.60
C PHE A 83 10.24 22.48 -6.16
N ARG A 84 10.00 22.60 -4.86
CA ARG A 84 9.66 23.86 -4.21
C ARG A 84 10.80 24.25 -3.28
N VAL A 85 11.67 25.14 -3.72
CA VAL A 85 12.78 25.65 -2.90
C VAL A 85 12.18 26.51 -1.78
N THR A 86 12.22 25.99 -0.56
CA THR A 86 11.60 26.61 0.62
C THR A 86 12.56 27.51 1.38
N GLU A 87 13.83 27.11 1.46
CA GLU A 87 14.84 27.80 2.25
C GLU A 87 16.25 27.63 1.66
N HIS A 88 17.05 28.68 1.81
CA HIS A 88 18.49 28.66 1.57
C HIS A 88 19.20 28.57 2.92
N PHE A 89 19.85 27.45 3.17
CA PHE A 89 20.52 27.16 4.44
C PHE A 89 21.96 27.65 4.39
N THR A 90 22.44 28.17 5.53
CA THR A 90 23.83 28.63 5.69
C THR A 90 24.82 27.49 5.90
N ASP A 91 24.35 26.36 6.44
CA ASP A 91 25.15 25.16 6.62
C ASP A 91 24.32 23.89 6.39
N GLU A 92 25.04 22.78 6.20
CA GLU A 92 24.42 21.49 5.94
C GLU A 92 23.71 20.91 7.18
N ALA A 93 24.13 21.27 8.39
CA ALA A 93 23.53 20.73 9.61
C ALA A 93 22.12 21.28 9.84
N ASP A 94 21.87 22.55 9.52
CA ASP A 94 20.54 23.15 9.50
C ASP A 94 19.64 22.49 8.45
N ALA A 95 20.14 22.32 7.21
CA ALA A 95 19.39 21.63 6.15
C ALA A 95 19.06 20.19 6.55
N ARG A 96 20.00 19.49 7.20
CA ARG A 96 19.81 18.13 7.71
C ARG A 96 18.76 18.09 8.82
N ARG A 97 18.72 19.07 9.71
CA ARG A 97 17.69 19.20 10.77
C ARG A 97 16.32 19.47 10.17
N ALA A 98 16.19 20.39 9.21
CA ALA A 98 14.94 20.65 8.50
C ALA A 98 14.42 19.39 7.78
N LEU A 99 15.33 18.61 7.18
CA LEU A 99 15.01 17.33 6.55
C LEU A 99 14.58 16.27 7.58
N GLN A 100 15.19 16.23 8.77
CA GLN A 100 14.76 15.36 9.88
C GLN A 100 13.37 15.74 10.42
N GLN A 101 13.07 17.04 10.46
CA GLN A 101 11.79 17.57 10.91
C GLN A 101 10.68 17.40 9.85
N LYS A 102 11.05 16.99 8.63
CA LYS A 102 10.17 16.80 7.47
C LYS A 102 9.60 18.14 6.95
N ASP A 103 10.33 19.24 7.18
CA ASP A 103 10.02 20.54 6.58
C ASP A 103 10.46 20.58 5.10
N ILE A 104 11.52 19.83 4.80
CA ILE A 104 12.00 19.54 3.46
C ILE A 104 12.18 18.02 3.25
N TYR A 105 12.17 17.59 2.01
CA TYR A 105 12.36 16.19 1.61
C TYR A 105 13.69 15.93 0.92
N GLY A 106 14.44 16.98 0.57
CA GLY A 106 15.78 16.88 0.01
C GLY A 106 16.50 18.22 0.05
N TYR A 107 17.82 18.20 -0.08
CA TYR A 107 18.61 19.42 -0.21
C TYR A 107 19.83 19.24 -1.11
N LEU A 108 20.22 20.31 -1.81
CA LEU A 108 21.43 20.38 -2.62
C LEU A 108 22.53 21.12 -1.87
N VAL A 109 23.75 20.58 -1.84
CA VAL A 109 24.95 21.20 -1.29
C VAL A 109 25.88 21.61 -2.44
N ILE A 110 26.15 22.91 -2.53
CA ILE A 110 27.17 23.49 -3.42
C ILE A 110 28.39 23.79 -2.56
N PRO A 111 29.53 23.11 -2.76
CA PRO A 111 30.69 23.24 -1.88
C PRO A 111 31.41 24.59 -2.05
N PRO A 112 32.26 25.00 -1.10
CA PRO A 112 33.04 26.22 -1.25
C PRO A 112 34.06 26.10 -2.40
N ARG A 113 34.26 27.20 -3.13
CA ARG A 113 35.13 27.28 -4.32
C ARG A 113 34.65 26.36 -5.45
N PHE A 114 33.34 26.11 -5.54
CA PHE A 114 32.74 25.28 -6.58
C PHE A 114 33.02 25.86 -7.96
N GLU A 115 32.72 27.14 -8.22
CA GLU A 115 32.98 27.79 -9.52
C GLU A 115 34.46 27.70 -9.90
N GLN A 116 35.36 27.97 -8.95
CA GLN A 116 36.80 27.86 -9.20
C GLN A 116 37.21 26.42 -9.58
N LYS A 117 36.73 25.42 -8.85
CA LYS A 117 37.04 24.01 -9.13
C LYS A 117 36.42 23.52 -10.43
N ALA A 118 35.20 23.97 -10.73
CA ALA A 118 34.50 23.67 -11.96
C ALA A 118 35.29 24.23 -13.15
N VAL A 119 35.64 25.52 -13.13
CA VAL A 119 36.42 26.17 -14.20
C VAL A 119 37.83 25.58 -14.36
N THR A 120 38.49 25.19 -13.27
CA THR A 120 39.85 24.63 -13.32
C THR A 120 39.88 23.12 -13.61
N GLY A 121 38.72 22.45 -13.72
CA GLY A 121 38.64 21.00 -13.94
C GLY A 121 39.15 20.17 -12.75
N THR A 122 39.23 20.73 -11.54
CA THR A 122 39.85 20.09 -10.36
C THR A 122 38.82 19.42 -9.44
N GLY A 123 38.05 18.46 -9.98
CA GLY A 123 37.18 17.59 -9.19
C GLY A 123 36.10 18.33 -8.39
N ALA A 124 35.32 19.17 -9.06
CA ALA A 124 34.14 19.80 -8.47
C ALA A 124 33.03 18.76 -8.27
N THR A 125 32.38 18.78 -7.10
CA THR A 125 31.30 17.84 -6.76
C THR A 125 30.09 18.60 -6.27
N LEU A 126 28.92 18.32 -6.85
CA LEU A 126 27.62 18.69 -6.30
C LEU A 126 27.06 17.49 -5.57
N THR A 127 26.62 17.69 -4.33
CA THR A 127 26.04 16.61 -3.54
C THR A 127 24.61 16.94 -3.20
N TYR A 128 23.68 16.05 -3.51
CA TYR A 128 22.30 16.18 -3.07
C TYR A 128 21.92 15.04 -2.13
N TYR A 129 21.02 15.36 -1.22
CA TYR A 129 20.51 14.44 -0.22
C TYR A 129 19.00 14.41 -0.33
N TYR A 130 18.42 13.22 -0.18
CA TYR A 130 16.99 13.04 -0.36
C TYR A 130 16.44 12.02 0.62
N HIS A 131 15.20 12.25 1.04
CA HIS A 131 14.55 11.52 2.13
C HIS A 131 14.00 10.17 1.63
N TYR A 132 14.76 9.09 1.84
CA TYR A 132 14.43 7.77 1.29
C TYR A 132 13.68 6.83 2.22
N ALA A 133 13.39 7.27 3.46
CA ALA A 133 12.38 6.61 4.29
C ALA A 133 10.94 6.80 3.75
N LEU A 134 10.76 7.61 2.70
CA LEU A 134 9.55 7.70 1.88
C LEU A 134 9.95 7.40 0.44
N LEU A 135 9.90 6.12 0.07
CA LEU A 135 10.57 5.62 -1.14
C LEU A 135 10.05 6.30 -2.42
N SER A 136 8.75 6.55 -2.50
CA SER A 136 8.12 7.24 -3.65
C SER A 136 8.66 8.66 -3.85
N VAL A 137 8.69 9.46 -2.78
CA VAL A 137 9.21 10.84 -2.79
C VAL A 137 10.70 10.88 -3.07
N GLY A 138 11.45 9.99 -2.43
CA GLY A 138 12.90 9.93 -2.57
C GLY A 138 13.34 9.58 -3.99
N SER A 139 12.66 8.62 -4.63
CA SER A 139 12.92 8.27 -6.04
C SER A 139 12.60 9.40 -6.99
N GLU A 140 11.49 10.11 -6.78
CA GLU A 140 11.13 11.27 -7.60
C GLU A 140 12.15 12.41 -7.47
N LEU A 141 12.55 12.75 -6.23
CA LEU A 141 13.57 13.77 -6.00
C LEU A 141 14.92 13.39 -6.60
N MET A 142 15.33 12.13 -6.48
CA MET A 142 16.58 11.64 -7.07
C MET A 142 16.59 11.85 -8.59
N ALA A 143 15.54 11.38 -9.28
CA ALA A 143 15.42 11.54 -10.72
C ALA A 143 15.40 13.03 -11.12
N ALA A 144 14.65 13.87 -10.39
CA ALA A 144 14.59 15.31 -10.65
C ALA A 144 15.95 16.00 -10.44
N PHE A 145 16.73 15.63 -9.42
CA PHE A 145 18.05 16.20 -9.17
C PHE A 145 19.03 15.79 -10.27
N GLU A 146 19.07 14.50 -10.63
CA GLU A 146 19.96 13.99 -11.68
C GLU A 146 19.65 14.66 -13.03
N ASN A 147 18.38 14.74 -13.42
CA ASN A 147 17.96 15.39 -14.67
C ASN A 147 18.28 16.88 -14.67
N THR A 148 18.07 17.59 -13.56
CA THR A 148 18.28 19.05 -13.48
C THR A 148 19.76 19.41 -13.40
N LEU A 149 20.59 18.55 -12.78
CA LEU A 149 22.02 18.78 -12.59
C LEU A 149 22.90 18.20 -13.70
N ALA A 150 22.39 17.29 -14.54
CA ALA A 150 23.15 16.73 -15.66
C ALA A 150 23.76 17.80 -16.60
N PRO A 151 23.05 18.88 -17.00
CA PRO A 151 23.67 19.95 -17.80
C PRO A 151 24.77 20.70 -17.04
N VAL A 152 24.64 20.81 -15.71
CA VAL A 152 25.64 21.46 -14.84
C VAL A 152 26.89 20.60 -14.72
N ALA A 153 26.72 19.28 -14.63
CA ALA A 153 27.81 18.29 -14.60
C ALA A 153 28.80 18.50 -15.76
N LEU A 154 28.27 18.87 -16.93
CA LEU A 154 29.01 19.00 -18.17
C LEU A 154 29.55 20.43 -18.43
N SER A 155 29.13 21.41 -17.62
CA SER A 155 29.43 22.83 -17.86
C SER A 155 30.92 23.21 -17.97
N PRO A 156 31.88 22.65 -17.18
CA PRO A 156 33.30 22.96 -17.36
C PRO A 156 33.82 22.64 -18.75
N ILE A 157 33.39 21.49 -19.26
CA ILE A 157 33.84 20.96 -20.53
C ILE A 157 33.21 21.76 -21.66
N VAL A 158 31.93 22.13 -21.52
CA VAL A 158 31.24 23.04 -22.44
C VAL A 158 31.99 24.37 -22.53
N MET A 159 32.28 25.01 -21.40
CA MET A 159 32.99 26.28 -21.37
C MET A 159 34.37 26.21 -22.02
N GLN A 160 35.13 25.14 -21.76
CA GLN A 160 36.45 24.96 -22.34
C GLN A 160 36.37 24.73 -23.86
N ALA A 161 35.37 24.00 -24.34
CA ALA A 161 35.16 23.77 -25.76
C ALA A 161 34.65 25.04 -26.48
N GLU A 162 33.75 25.83 -25.87
CA GLU A 162 33.32 27.13 -26.40
C GLU A 162 34.49 28.12 -26.48
N ALA A 163 35.38 28.14 -25.50
CA ALA A 163 36.59 28.97 -25.50
C ALA A 163 37.54 28.64 -26.67
N LEU A 164 37.42 27.45 -27.25
CA LEU A 164 38.18 27.01 -28.43
C LEU A 164 37.42 27.24 -29.75
N GLY A 165 36.27 27.92 -29.71
CA GLY A 165 35.45 28.22 -30.88
C GLY A 165 34.62 27.04 -31.38
N VAL A 166 34.44 26.00 -30.57
CA VAL A 166 33.57 24.85 -30.90
C VAL A 166 32.11 25.28 -30.75
N SER A 167 31.28 24.95 -31.74
CA SER A 167 29.85 25.27 -31.69
C SER A 167 29.12 24.45 -30.63
N GLY A 168 28.10 25.02 -29.97
CA GLY A 168 27.37 24.37 -28.87
C GLY A 168 26.77 22.99 -29.21
N GLU A 169 26.45 22.75 -30.49
CA GLU A 169 25.94 21.47 -31.00
C GLU A 169 27.04 20.39 -31.03
N GLN A 170 28.24 20.71 -31.48
CA GLN A 170 29.41 19.81 -31.48
C GLN A 170 29.87 19.46 -30.05
N ILE A 171 29.63 20.37 -29.09
CA ILE A 171 30.00 20.18 -27.68
C ILE A 171 29.13 19.14 -26.99
N GLN A 172 27.80 19.19 -27.17
CA GLN A 172 26.88 18.20 -26.59
C GLN A 172 27.22 16.78 -27.03
N THR A 173 27.62 16.64 -28.29
CA THR A 173 27.84 15.36 -28.90
C THR A 173 29.08 14.60 -28.43
N PHE A 174 30.18 15.31 -28.14
CA PHE A 174 31.36 14.67 -27.54
C PHE A 174 31.14 14.36 -26.05
N LEU A 175 30.26 15.10 -25.37
CA LEU A 175 30.07 15.00 -23.93
C LEU A 175 29.15 13.85 -23.49
N LEU A 176 28.08 13.64 -24.25
CA LEU A 176 27.14 12.54 -24.09
C LEU A 176 26.99 11.85 -25.45
N PRO A 177 27.99 11.07 -25.89
CA PRO A 177 27.89 10.34 -27.15
C PRO A 177 26.71 9.35 -27.13
N VAL A 178 26.33 8.85 -25.96
CA VAL A 178 25.15 8.00 -25.76
C VAL A 178 24.16 8.69 -24.82
N GLU A 179 22.90 8.81 -25.23
CA GLU A 179 21.82 9.33 -24.40
C GLU A 179 20.68 8.31 -24.25
N ALA A 180 20.11 8.28 -23.04
CA ALA A 180 18.96 7.45 -22.72
C ALA A 180 17.66 8.22 -22.97
N SER A 181 16.80 7.70 -23.84
CA SER A 181 15.40 8.12 -23.92
C SER A 181 14.54 7.08 -23.20
N THR A 182 14.15 7.38 -21.95
CA THR A 182 13.23 6.51 -21.20
C THR A 182 11.79 6.87 -21.56
N HIS A 183 11.02 5.88 -22.00
CA HIS A 183 9.59 6.01 -22.27
C HIS A 183 8.80 5.14 -21.30
N PRO A 184 8.22 5.74 -20.24
CA PRO A 184 7.22 5.08 -19.43
C PRO A 184 6.04 4.69 -20.31
N LEU A 185 5.74 3.41 -20.38
CA LEU A 185 4.62 2.93 -21.16
C LEU A 185 3.32 3.10 -20.36
N TYR A 186 2.28 3.65 -20.99
CA TYR A 186 0.91 3.80 -20.46
C TYR A 186 0.75 4.73 -19.25
N ASN A 187 1.84 5.26 -18.69
CA ASN A 187 1.82 6.33 -17.70
C ASN A 187 2.96 7.35 -17.94
N PRO A 188 2.88 8.15 -19.03
CA PRO A 188 3.97 9.07 -19.41
C PRO A 188 4.27 10.12 -18.34
N ASP A 189 3.24 10.57 -17.62
CA ASP A 189 3.32 11.61 -16.61
C ASP A 189 3.67 11.07 -15.20
N MET A 190 3.94 9.76 -15.08
CA MET A 190 4.24 9.08 -13.81
C MET A 190 3.18 9.35 -12.72
N ASP A 191 1.92 9.46 -13.13
CA ASP A 191 0.78 9.68 -12.24
C ASP A 191 0.57 8.45 -11.34
N TYR A 192 0.67 8.66 -10.02
CA TYR A 192 0.52 7.61 -9.02
C TYR A 192 -0.90 7.02 -8.98
N SER A 193 -1.91 7.79 -9.35
CA SER A 193 -3.30 7.36 -9.39
C SER A 193 -3.55 6.29 -10.46
N ILE A 194 -2.84 6.33 -11.60
CA ILE A 194 -2.93 5.34 -12.68
C ILE A 194 -2.47 3.96 -12.18
N TYR A 195 -1.40 3.93 -11.39
CA TYR A 195 -0.84 2.70 -10.86
C TYR A 195 -1.59 2.18 -9.62
N LEU A 196 -1.96 3.04 -8.68
CA LEU A 196 -2.45 2.62 -7.36
C LEU A 196 -3.99 2.58 -7.25
N SER A 197 -4.72 3.45 -7.93
CA SER A 197 -6.16 3.64 -7.62
C SER A 197 -6.99 2.40 -7.94
N GLN A 198 -6.79 1.82 -9.13
CA GLN A 198 -7.58 0.67 -9.57
C GLN A 198 -7.29 -0.59 -8.75
N PRO A 199 -6.04 -1.06 -8.59
CA PRO A 199 -5.81 -2.32 -7.91
C PRO A 199 -6.19 -2.25 -6.43
N PHE A 200 -5.87 -1.14 -5.76
CA PHE A 200 -6.19 -0.99 -4.33
C PHE A 200 -7.67 -0.80 -4.04
N PHE A 201 -8.43 -0.19 -4.95
CA PHE A 201 -9.89 -0.22 -4.84
C PHE A 201 -10.39 -1.66 -4.80
N PHE A 202 -9.95 -2.52 -5.73
CA PHE A 202 -10.40 -3.91 -5.79
C PHE A 202 -9.85 -4.78 -4.65
N VAL A 203 -8.69 -4.45 -4.09
CA VAL A 203 -8.19 -5.05 -2.83
C VAL A 203 -9.12 -4.73 -1.67
N LEU A 204 -9.42 -3.44 -1.44
CA LEU A 204 -10.35 -3.02 -0.39
C LEU A 204 -11.73 -3.64 -0.61
N PHE A 205 -12.17 -3.70 -1.86
CA PHE A 205 -13.44 -4.28 -2.24
C PHE A 205 -13.48 -5.79 -1.99
N GLN A 206 -12.38 -6.52 -2.24
CA GLN A 206 -12.26 -7.94 -1.91
C GLN A 206 -12.55 -8.17 -0.42
N ILE A 207 -11.94 -7.36 0.46
CA ILE A 207 -12.12 -7.48 1.91
C ILE A 207 -13.61 -7.31 2.26
N LEU A 208 -14.28 -6.32 1.68
CA LEU A 208 -15.70 -6.07 1.93
C LEU A 208 -16.60 -7.21 1.44
N ILE A 209 -16.35 -7.75 0.26
CA ILE A 209 -17.10 -8.88 -0.31
C ILE A 209 -16.94 -10.11 0.58
N LEU A 210 -15.70 -10.42 0.95
CA LEU A 210 -15.32 -11.52 1.80
C LEU A 210 -16.04 -11.47 3.16
N LEU A 211 -15.93 -10.33 3.86
CA LEU A 211 -16.53 -10.15 5.18
C LEU A 211 -18.06 -10.16 5.13
N THR A 212 -18.66 -9.50 4.14
CA THR A 212 -20.12 -9.47 3.96
C THR A 212 -20.67 -10.87 3.69
N THR A 213 -19.99 -11.66 2.86
CA THR A 213 -20.42 -13.01 2.49
C THR A 213 -20.40 -13.93 3.71
N VAL A 214 -19.30 -13.93 4.45
CA VAL A 214 -19.15 -14.71 5.69
C VAL A 214 -20.16 -14.31 6.74
N TYR A 215 -20.38 -13.00 6.94
CA TYR A 215 -21.38 -12.52 7.90
C TYR A 215 -22.80 -12.91 7.46
N SER A 216 -23.12 -12.82 6.17
CA SER A 216 -24.44 -13.17 5.64
C SER A 216 -24.78 -14.64 5.93
N ILE A 217 -23.83 -15.57 5.74
CA ILE A 217 -24.04 -17.00 5.99
C ILE A 217 -24.00 -17.27 7.50
N GLY A 218 -22.99 -16.75 8.19
CA GLY A 218 -22.78 -17.04 9.60
C GLY A 218 -23.86 -16.48 10.52
N SER A 219 -24.49 -15.37 10.15
CA SER A 219 -25.62 -14.83 10.91
C SER A 219 -26.84 -15.76 10.91
N GLU A 220 -27.01 -16.64 9.92
CA GLU A 220 -28.11 -17.63 9.92
C GLU A 220 -27.91 -18.68 11.01
N LEU A 221 -26.66 -19.14 11.18
CA LEU A 221 -26.28 -20.11 12.20
C LEU A 221 -26.27 -19.45 13.58
N LYS A 222 -25.71 -18.24 13.72
CA LYS A 222 -25.66 -17.50 14.99
C LYS A 222 -27.05 -17.18 15.57
N PHE A 223 -28.03 -16.91 14.70
CA PHE A 223 -29.38 -16.50 15.12
C PHE A 223 -30.46 -17.60 14.95
N GLY A 224 -30.07 -18.85 14.69
CA GLY A 224 -31.01 -19.98 14.58
C GLY A 224 -31.94 -19.95 13.36
N SER A 225 -31.70 -19.09 12.36
CA SER A 225 -32.56 -18.94 11.17
C SER A 225 -32.12 -19.80 9.97
N ALA A 226 -31.10 -20.66 10.16
CA ALA A 226 -30.56 -21.55 9.15
C ALA A 226 -31.54 -22.67 8.72
N GLY A 227 -32.39 -23.16 9.64
CA GLY A 227 -33.42 -24.15 9.33
C GLY A 227 -34.43 -23.64 8.32
N GLU A 228 -35.06 -22.50 8.62
CA GLU A 228 -36.00 -21.82 7.71
C GLU A 228 -35.36 -21.51 6.35
N TRP A 229 -34.09 -21.08 6.36
CA TRP A 229 -33.34 -20.80 5.13
C TRP A 229 -33.22 -22.03 4.24
N LEU A 230 -32.84 -23.17 4.80
CA LEU A 230 -32.67 -24.43 4.07
C LEU A 230 -34.01 -25.01 3.61
N GLU A 231 -35.07 -24.86 4.41
CA GLU A 231 -36.44 -25.27 4.05
C GLU A 231 -37.01 -24.48 2.89
N MET A 232 -36.80 -23.15 2.84
CA MET A 232 -37.21 -22.31 1.70
C MET A 232 -36.51 -22.73 0.40
N ALA A 233 -35.29 -23.25 0.50
CA ALA A 233 -34.55 -23.82 -0.61
C ALA A 233 -34.93 -25.29 -0.91
N ARG A 234 -35.96 -25.84 -0.26
CA ARG A 234 -36.41 -27.23 -0.35
C ARG A 234 -35.30 -28.25 -0.07
N GLY A 235 -34.41 -27.92 0.86
CA GLY A 235 -33.27 -28.78 1.23
C GLY A 235 -32.11 -28.78 0.23
N ASN A 236 -32.16 -28.01 -0.86
CA ASN A 236 -31.05 -27.87 -1.81
C ASN A 236 -30.11 -26.74 -1.38
N ILE A 237 -28.88 -27.09 -0.96
CA ILE A 237 -27.89 -26.13 -0.47
C ILE A 237 -27.39 -25.19 -1.59
N LEU A 238 -27.30 -25.68 -2.84
CA LEU A 238 -26.90 -24.85 -3.97
C LEU A 238 -27.91 -23.72 -4.20
N THR A 239 -29.21 -24.06 -4.21
CA THR A 239 -30.28 -23.07 -4.33
C THR A 239 -30.31 -22.11 -3.13
N ALA A 240 -30.03 -22.62 -1.93
CA ALA A 240 -29.99 -21.81 -0.71
C ALA A 240 -28.87 -20.75 -0.76
N VAL A 241 -27.64 -21.19 -1.08
CA VAL A 241 -26.46 -20.31 -1.14
C VAL A 241 -26.54 -19.39 -2.36
N ALA A 242 -26.84 -19.90 -3.55
CA ALA A 242 -26.96 -19.08 -4.76
C ALA A 242 -28.06 -18.02 -4.63
N GLY A 243 -29.25 -18.39 -4.13
CA GLY A 243 -30.34 -17.44 -3.94
C GLY A 243 -30.04 -16.37 -2.90
N LYS A 244 -29.17 -16.68 -1.94
CA LYS A 244 -28.73 -15.75 -0.90
C LYS A 244 -27.64 -14.80 -1.40
N LEU A 245 -26.66 -15.31 -2.14
CA LEU A 245 -25.52 -14.51 -2.59
C LEU A 245 -25.85 -13.64 -3.79
N LEU A 246 -26.80 -14.04 -4.64
CA LEU A 246 -27.14 -13.32 -5.88
C LEU A 246 -27.46 -11.82 -5.67
N PRO A 247 -28.29 -11.40 -4.68
CA PRO A 247 -28.48 -9.97 -4.38
C PRO A 247 -27.18 -9.21 -4.10
N TYR A 248 -26.27 -9.80 -3.32
CA TYR A 248 -24.96 -9.21 -3.04
C TYR A 248 -24.10 -9.17 -4.30
N THR A 249 -24.10 -10.23 -5.11
CA THR A 249 -23.40 -10.26 -6.40
C THR A 249 -23.88 -9.13 -7.30
N LEU A 250 -25.19 -8.87 -7.39
CA LEU A 250 -25.75 -7.79 -8.21
C LEU A 250 -25.33 -6.41 -7.72
N ILE A 251 -25.41 -6.15 -6.41
CA ILE A 251 -25.00 -4.86 -5.82
C ILE A 251 -23.50 -4.64 -6.01
N PHE A 252 -22.68 -5.62 -5.64
CA PHE A 252 -21.23 -5.52 -5.79
C PHE A 252 -20.80 -5.45 -7.26
N SER A 253 -21.47 -6.16 -8.17
CA SER A 253 -21.20 -6.02 -9.61
C SER A 253 -21.52 -4.62 -10.10
N SER A 254 -22.64 -4.04 -9.66
CA SER A 254 -23.01 -2.67 -10.02
C SER A 254 -21.97 -1.66 -9.52
N ILE A 255 -21.48 -1.82 -8.29
CA ILE A 255 -20.43 -0.98 -7.71
C ILE A 255 -19.07 -1.19 -8.40
N GLY A 256 -18.70 -2.43 -8.71
CA GLY A 256 -17.45 -2.74 -9.42
C GLY A 256 -17.44 -2.19 -10.84
N ILE A 257 -18.58 -2.29 -11.54
CA ILE A 257 -18.77 -1.68 -12.86
C ILE A 257 -18.70 -0.15 -12.77
N LEU A 258 -19.40 0.45 -11.80
CA LEU A 258 -19.32 1.89 -11.53
C LEU A 258 -17.88 2.32 -11.24
N ALA A 259 -17.14 1.54 -10.45
CA ALA A 259 -15.74 1.81 -10.14
C ALA A 259 -14.88 1.81 -11.40
N ASN A 260 -15.01 0.81 -12.28
CA ASN A 260 -14.32 0.80 -13.57
C ASN A 260 -14.64 2.06 -14.38
N TYR A 261 -15.90 2.49 -14.45
CA TYR A 261 -16.26 3.73 -15.15
C TYR A 261 -15.66 4.98 -14.50
N VAL A 262 -15.71 5.11 -13.18
CA VAL A 262 -15.15 6.25 -12.44
C VAL A 262 -13.62 6.33 -12.60
N LEU A 263 -12.96 5.18 -12.59
CA LEU A 263 -11.51 5.08 -12.71
C LEU A 263 -11.02 5.36 -14.14
N PHE A 264 -11.69 4.84 -15.17
CA PHE A 264 -11.25 5.02 -16.56
C PHE A 264 -11.72 6.33 -17.20
N SER A 265 -12.84 6.91 -16.77
CA SER A 265 -13.39 8.12 -17.38
C SER A 265 -13.05 9.40 -16.60
N PRO A 266 -13.63 9.70 -15.41
CA PRO A 266 -13.25 10.86 -14.62
C PRO A 266 -11.75 10.96 -14.26
N LEU A 267 -11.13 9.84 -13.90
CA LEU A 267 -9.71 9.79 -13.52
C LEU A 267 -8.77 9.63 -14.71
N HIS A 268 -9.30 9.48 -15.93
CA HIS A 268 -8.51 9.34 -17.15
C HIS A 268 -7.44 8.24 -17.10
N ILE A 269 -7.64 7.20 -16.27
CA ILE A 269 -6.71 6.06 -16.22
C ILE A 269 -6.70 5.38 -17.59
N PRO A 270 -5.54 5.28 -18.27
CA PRO A 270 -5.45 4.73 -19.60
C PRO A 270 -5.99 3.31 -19.66
N PHE A 271 -6.91 3.05 -20.59
CA PHE A 271 -7.52 1.75 -20.77
C PHE A 271 -7.62 1.40 -22.25
N ALA A 272 -6.77 0.47 -22.69
CA ALA A 272 -6.72 0.02 -24.08
C ALA A 272 -7.64 -1.18 -24.36
N GLY A 273 -8.01 -1.95 -23.34
CA GLY A 273 -8.80 -3.18 -23.48
C GLY A 273 -10.29 -2.98 -23.78
N SER A 274 -11.03 -4.10 -23.79
CA SER A 274 -12.49 -4.09 -23.93
C SER A 274 -13.18 -3.86 -22.59
N LEU A 275 -13.98 -2.80 -22.47
CA LEU A 275 -14.76 -2.51 -21.25
C LEU A 275 -15.71 -3.66 -20.89
N TRP A 276 -16.26 -4.33 -21.90
CA TRP A 276 -17.14 -5.48 -21.68
C TRP A 276 -16.38 -6.64 -21.02
N LEU A 277 -15.16 -6.92 -21.51
CA LEU A 277 -14.32 -7.99 -20.96
C LEU A 277 -13.83 -7.65 -19.56
N MET A 278 -13.39 -6.41 -19.32
CA MET A 278 -13.03 -5.93 -17.97
C MET A 278 -14.19 -6.11 -16.99
N ASN A 279 -15.40 -5.67 -17.35
CA ASN A 279 -16.57 -5.82 -16.49
C ASN A 279 -16.96 -7.29 -16.29
N ALA A 280 -16.83 -8.15 -17.31
CA ALA A 280 -17.07 -9.58 -17.16
C ALA A 280 -16.08 -10.23 -16.17
N VAL A 281 -14.79 -9.88 -16.26
CA VAL A 281 -13.75 -10.34 -15.33
C VAL A 281 -13.98 -9.78 -13.92
N THR A 282 -14.44 -8.52 -13.78
CA THR A 282 -14.84 -7.94 -12.49
C THR A 282 -15.99 -8.72 -11.84
N VAL A 283 -17.05 -9.06 -12.60
CA VAL A 283 -18.16 -9.88 -12.10
C VAL A 283 -17.67 -11.26 -11.66
N LEU A 284 -16.82 -11.89 -12.47
CA LEU A 284 -16.24 -13.19 -12.13
C LEU A 284 -15.36 -13.12 -10.87
N PHE A 285 -14.56 -12.07 -10.71
CA PHE A 285 -13.76 -11.82 -9.51
C PHE A 285 -14.64 -11.70 -8.24
N ILE A 286 -15.76 -10.98 -8.33
CA ILE A 286 -16.71 -10.85 -7.22
C ILE A 286 -17.27 -12.23 -6.85
N ILE A 287 -17.71 -13.00 -7.84
CA ILE A 287 -18.23 -14.36 -7.64
C ILE A 287 -17.16 -15.28 -7.05
N ALA A 288 -15.93 -15.24 -7.56
CA ALA A 288 -14.80 -16.01 -7.05
C ALA A 288 -14.44 -15.64 -5.61
N THR A 289 -14.53 -14.35 -5.27
CA THR A 289 -14.31 -13.86 -3.90
C THR A 289 -15.41 -14.34 -2.95
N GLN A 290 -16.68 -14.29 -3.37
CA GLN A 290 -17.79 -14.87 -2.60
C GLN A 290 -17.63 -16.39 -2.46
N ALA A 291 -17.17 -17.07 -3.49
CA ALA A 291 -16.90 -18.51 -3.49
C ALA A 291 -15.78 -18.85 -2.48
N LEU A 292 -14.70 -18.07 -2.44
CA LEU A 292 -13.65 -18.22 -1.42
C LEU A 292 -14.21 -18.02 -0.01
N ALA A 293 -15.06 -17.02 0.22
CA ALA A 293 -15.71 -16.81 1.52
C ALA A 293 -16.60 -18.00 1.93
N VAL A 294 -17.39 -18.54 1.00
CA VAL A 294 -18.18 -19.77 1.23
C VAL A 294 -17.26 -20.94 1.57
N PHE A 295 -16.15 -21.08 0.85
CA PHE A 295 -15.18 -22.13 1.09
C PHE A 295 -14.62 -22.05 2.51
N ILE A 296 -14.04 -20.91 2.89
CA ILE A 296 -13.47 -20.70 4.22
C ILE A 296 -14.54 -20.93 5.30
N TYR A 297 -15.77 -20.42 5.09
CA TYR A 297 -16.86 -20.61 6.05
C TYR A 297 -17.23 -22.09 6.24
N SER A 298 -17.23 -22.86 5.15
CA SER A 298 -17.68 -24.26 5.16
C SER A 298 -16.71 -25.20 5.87
N VAL A 299 -15.42 -24.89 5.92
CA VAL A 299 -14.41 -25.72 6.60
C VAL A 299 -14.60 -25.68 8.12
N PHE A 300 -14.84 -24.49 8.70
CA PHE A 300 -14.96 -24.31 10.16
C PHE A 300 -16.03 -23.27 10.52
N PRO A 301 -17.34 -23.61 10.54
CA PRO A 301 -18.46 -22.65 10.60
C PRO A 301 -18.67 -22.00 11.97
N LYS A 302 -17.65 -21.30 12.47
CA LYS A 302 -17.73 -20.43 13.64
C LYS A 302 -17.49 -19.00 13.22
N ILE A 303 -18.56 -18.20 13.25
CA ILE A 303 -18.59 -16.86 12.66
C ILE A 303 -17.43 -15.97 13.14
N ALA A 304 -17.15 -15.96 14.43
CA ALA A 304 -16.12 -15.10 15.02
C ALA A 304 -14.70 -15.50 14.59
N TYR A 305 -14.43 -16.79 14.38
CA TYR A 305 -13.13 -17.26 13.87
C TYR A 305 -12.96 -16.93 12.40
N ILE A 306 -13.98 -17.24 11.59
CA ILE A 306 -13.90 -17.09 10.15
C ILE A 306 -13.77 -15.62 9.78
N ILE A 307 -14.48 -14.71 10.45
CA ILE A 307 -14.34 -13.28 10.16
C ILE A 307 -12.90 -12.83 10.41
N SER A 308 -12.23 -13.32 11.46
CA SER A 308 -10.82 -13.01 11.72
C SER A 308 -9.90 -13.56 10.61
N VAL A 309 -10.08 -14.81 10.22
CA VAL A 309 -9.33 -15.45 9.12
C VAL A 309 -9.52 -14.71 7.80
N VAL A 310 -10.77 -14.34 7.50
CA VAL A 310 -11.14 -13.68 6.26
C VAL A 310 -10.65 -12.24 6.21
N SER A 311 -10.62 -11.54 7.35
CA SER A 311 -9.98 -10.23 7.47
C SER A 311 -8.48 -10.32 7.16
N MET A 312 -7.81 -11.35 7.68
CA MET A 312 -6.39 -11.61 7.40
C MET A 312 -6.15 -11.94 5.92
N VAL A 313 -6.93 -12.85 5.33
CA VAL A 313 -6.85 -13.18 3.88
C VAL A 313 -7.10 -11.93 3.04
N GLY A 314 -8.12 -11.14 3.39
CA GLY A 314 -8.42 -9.92 2.67
C GLY A 314 -7.25 -8.92 2.68
N SER A 315 -6.65 -8.69 3.85
CA SER A 315 -5.55 -7.73 3.99
C SER A 315 -4.24 -8.19 3.34
N LEU A 316 -3.90 -9.48 3.47
CA LEU A 316 -2.74 -10.07 2.77
C LEU A 316 -2.90 -10.05 1.25
N GLY A 317 -4.13 -10.06 0.75
CA GLY A 317 -4.44 -9.91 -0.66
C GLY A 317 -3.86 -8.64 -1.28
N ALA A 318 -3.69 -7.56 -0.51
CA ALA A 318 -3.05 -6.33 -0.98
C ALA A 318 -1.61 -6.58 -1.43
N THR A 319 -0.84 -7.30 -0.61
CA THR A 319 0.55 -7.64 -0.89
C THR A 319 0.65 -8.77 -1.91
N LEU A 320 -0.12 -9.84 -1.73
CA LEU A 320 -0.07 -11.04 -2.57
C LEU A 320 -0.70 -10.87 -3.95
N SER A 321 -1.36 -9.74 -4.21
CA SER A 321 -1.77 -9.34 -5.56
C SER A 321 -0.59 -9.04 -6.48
N GLY A 322 0.58 -8.73 -5.93
CA GLY A 322 1.77 -8.34 -6.70
C GLY A 322 1.89 -6.86 -7.00
N VAL A 323 0.88 -6.06 -6.65
CA VAL A 323 0.84 -4.63 -6.95
C VAL A 323 1.94 -3.91 -6.17
N THR A 324 2.00 -4.07 -4.85
CA THR A 324 2.99 -3.37 -4.00
C THR A 324 4.42 -3.85 -4.17
N PHE A 325 4.58 -5.15 -4.40
CA PHE A 325 5.86 -5.78 -4.59
C PHE A 325 5.66 -6.98 -5.52
N PRO A 326 6.44 -7.10 -6.62
CA PRO A 326 6.26 -8.17 -7.59
C PRO A 326 6.30 -9.54 -6.91
N VAL A 327 5.27 -10.36 -7.11
CA VAL A 327 5.23 -11.68 -6.46
C VAL A 327 6.37 -12.56 -6.93
N THR A 328 6.81 -12.41 -8.18
CA THR A 328 7.98 -13.10 -8.75
C THR A 328 9.28 -12.83 -7.99
N ALA A 329 9.37 -11.70 -7.27
CA ALA A 329 10.51 -11.37 -6.42
C ALA A 329 10.36 -11.85 -4.97
N MET A 330 9.22 -12.42 -4.58
CA MET A 330 8.99 -12.97 -3.24
C MET A 330 9.59 -14.37 -3.07
N TYR A 331 9.82 -14.80 -1.83
CA TYR A 331 10.26 -16.17 -1.56
C TYR A 331 9.25 -17.22 -2.04
N ALA A 332 9.75 -18.38 -2.45
CA ALA A 332 8.96 -19.44 -3.08
C ALA A 332 7.68 -19.84 -2.31
N PRO A 333 7.67 -19.97 -0.96
CA PRO A 333 6.43 -20.28 -0.23
C PRO A 333 5.38 -19.17 -0.34
N VAL A 334 5.81 -17.90 -0.31
CA VAL A 334 4.92 -16.74 -0.44
C VAL A 334 4.38 -16.64 -1.86
N HIS A 335 5.26 -16.85 -2.85
CA HIS A 335 4.88 -16.94 -4.25
C HIS A 335 3.82 -18.03 -4.47
N ALA A 336 4.00 -19.23 -3.93
CA ALA A 336 3.01 -20.30 -4.05
C ALA A 336 1.68 -19.97 -3.32
N ALA A 337 1.75 -19.38 -2.13
CA ALA A 337 0.56 -19.01 -1.36
C ALA A 337 -0.30 -17.94 -2.05
N SER A 338 0.32 -17.06 -2.83
CA SER A 338 -0.39 -15.99 -3.54
C SER A 338 -1.47 -16.48 -4.51
N TYR A 339 -1.34 -17.70 -5.07
CA TYR A 339 -2.34 -18.30 -5.95
C TYR A 339 -3.70 -18.53 -5.26
N LEU A 340 -3.73 -18.52 -3.93
CA LEU A 340 -4.93 -18.71 -3.12
C LEU A 340 -5.81 -17.45 -3.01
N PHE A 341 -5.43 -16.35 -3.67
CA PHE A 341 -6.10 -15.05 -3.55
C PHE A 341 -6.75 -14.64 -4.89
N PRO A 342 -8.09 -14.55 -4.98
CA PRO A 342 -8.79 -14.13 -6.19
C PRO A 342 -8.33 -12.77 -6.73
N VAL A 343 -8.02 -11.82 -5.83
CA VAL A 343 -7.54 -10.49 -6.21
C VAL A 343 -6.25 -10.56 -7.02
N ARG A 344 -5.35 -11.50 -6.78
CA ARG A 344 -4.12 -11.69 -7.58
C ARG A 344 -4.46 -11.94 -9.05
N HIS A 345 -5.33 -12.90 -9.30
CA HIS A 345 -5.72 -13.27 -10.66
C HIS A 345 -6.51 -12.16 -11.33
N PHE A 346 -7.32 -11.43 -10.57
CA PHE A 346 -8.01 -10.25 -11.07
C PHE A 346 -7.03 -9.13 -11.43
N THR A 347 -6.04 -8.82 -10.59
CA THR A 347 -5.05 -7.76 -10.85
C THR A 347 -4.17 -8.09 -12.04
N GLU A 348 -3.72 -9.34 -12.18
CA GLU A 348 -2.99 -9.80 -13.38
C GLU A 348 -3.79 -9.58 -14.66
N ALA A 349 -5.06 -10.01 -14.69
CA ALA A 349 -5.92 -9.81 -15.86
C ALA A 349 -6.25 -8.33 -16.11
N ALA A 350 -6.51 -7.56 -15.06
CA ALA A 350 -6.83 -6.14 -15.15
C ALA A 350 -5.63 -5.34 -15.68
N GLN A 351 -4.44 -5.57 -15.14
CA GLN A 351 -3.21 -4.92 -15.58
C GLN A 351 -2.87 -5.30 -17.03
N ALA A 352 -3.09 -6.56 -17.43
CA ALA A 352 -2.91 -6.96 -18.83
C ALA A 352 -3.79 -6.16 -19.80
N MET A 353 -5.04 -5.86 -19.42
CA MET A 353 -5.95 -5.05 -20.22
C MET A 353 -5.66 -3.54 -20.17
N ILE A 354 -5.17 -3.03 -19.04
CA ILE A 354 -4.83 -1.61 -18.83
C ILE A 354 -3.52 -1.27 -19.56
N TYR A 355 -2.48 -2.05 -19.30
CA TYR A 355 -1.09 -1.74 -19.66
C TYR A 355 -0.57 -2.47 -20.90
N PHE A 356 -1.24 -3.48 -21.47
CA PHE A 356 -0.61 -4.24 -22.57
C PHE A 356 -1.49 -4.37 -23.81
N ASP A 357 -2.70 -3.80 -23.79
CA ASP A 357 -3.71 -4.06 -24.83
C ASP A 357 -3.77 -5.57 -25.13
N ALA A 358 -3.78 -6.36 -24.05
CA ALA A 358 -3.70 -7.80 -24.15
C ALA A 358 -5.09 -8.36 -24.43
N GLY A 359 -5.19 -9.23 -25.44
CA GLY A 359 -6.39 -10.02 -25.68
C GLY A 359 -6.58 -11.11 -24.62
N PHE A 360 -7.78 -11.71 -24.58
CA PHE A 360 -8.13 -12.78 -23.63
C PHE A 360 -7.13 -13.94 -23.60
N ALA A 361 -6.47 -14.24 -24.71
CA ALA A 361 -5.48 -15.30 -24.83
C ALA A 361 -4.24 -15.14 -23.93
N TYR A 362 -3.98 -13.94 -23.40
CA TYR A 362 -2.81 -13.70 -22.54
C TYR A 362 -3.11 -13.86 -21.05
N PHE A 363 -4.37 -13.71 -20.64
CA PHE A 363 -4.77 -13.76 -19.22
C PHE A 363 -5.86 -14.82 -18.94
N TRP A 364 -6.06 -15.76 -19.87
CA TRP A 364 -7.05 -16.83 -19.71
C TRP A 364 -6.74 -17.72 -18.49
N GLN A 365 -5.46 -17.88 -18.11
CA GLN A 365 -5.08 -18.64 -16.92
C GLN A 365 -5.61 -17.99 -15.64
N SER A 366 -5.52 -16.67 -15.53
CA SER A 366 -6.05 -15.93 -14.38
C SER A 366 -7.58 -16.06 -14.33
N VAL A 367 -8.26 -15.97 -15.48
CA VAL A 367 -9.72 -16.20 -15.58
C VAL A 367 -10.10 -17.65 -15.22
N ALA A 368 -9.36 -18.63 -15.73
CA ALA A 368 -9.57 -20.04 -15.40
C ALA A 368 -9.41 -20.30 -13.90
N THR A 369 -8.43 -19.66 -13.26
CA THR A 369 -8.21 -19.79 -11.83
C THR A 369 -9.35 -19.18 -11.01
N LEU A 370 -9.93 -18.06 -11.45
CA LEU A 370 -11.16 -17.51 -10.85
C LEU A 370 -12.34 -18.49 -10.94
N PHE A 371 -12.47 -19.25 -12.04
CA PHE A 371 -13.46 -20.34 -12.12
C PHE A 371 -13.15 -21.51 -11.18
N ILE A 372 -11.86 -21.81 -10.92
CA ILE A 372 -11.47 -22.86 -9.96
C ILE A 372 -11.99 -22.51 -8.55
N PHE A 373 -11.94 -21.25 -8.10
CA PHE A 373 -12.53 -20.86 -6.81
C PHE A 373 -14.04 -21.16 -6.74
N LEU A 374 -14.76 -20.94 -7.84
CA LEU A 374 -16.18 -21.28 -7.92
C LEU A 374 -16.39 -22.79 -7.80
N LEU A 375 -15.56 -23.58 -8.50
CA LEU A 375 -15.63 -25.04 -8.46
C LEU A 375 -15.32 -25.58 -7.05
N THR A 376 -14.30 -25.07 -6.36
CA THR A 376 -13.97 -25.50 -4.99
C THR A 376 -15.09 -25.15 -4.00
N ALA A 377 -15.74 -23.99 -4.14
CA ALA A 377 -16.89 -23.64 -3.33
C ALA A 377 -18.09 -24.57 -3.57
N LEU A 378 -18.35 -24.97 -4.81
CA LEU A 378 -19.42 -25.92 -5.14
C LEU A 378 -19.17 -27.30 -4.51
N LEU A 379 -17.92 -27.78 -4.55
CA LEU A 379 -17.53 -29.08 -3.99
C LEU A 379 -17.67 -29.14 -2.46
N ILE A 380 -17.52 -28.02 -1.75
CA ILE A 380 -17.58 -28.00 -0.27
C ILE A 380 -19.00 -27.74 0.28
N LEU A 381 -19.97 -27.33 -0.54
CA LEU A 381 -21.36 -27.08 -0.11
C LEU A 381 -22.02 -28.26 0.66
N PRO A 382 -21.78 -29.55 0.33
CA PRO A 382 -22.32 -30.66 1.10
C PRO A 382 -21.87 -30.63 2.58
N LEU A 383 -20.64 -30.19 2.85
CA LEU A 383 -20.12 -30.04 4.21
C LEU A 383 -20.86 -28.92 4.95
N LEU A 384 -21.10 -27.78 4.30
CA LEU A 384 -21.90 -26.69 4.88
C LEU A 384 -23.32 -27.17 5.23
N LYS A 385 -23.96 -27.93 4.34
CA LYS A 385 -25.29 -28.51 4.59
C LYS A 385 -25.27 -29.45 5.80
N TRP A 386 -24.21 -30.23 5.97
CA TRP A 386 -24.05 -31.11 7.13
C TRP A 386 -23.96 -30.31 8.43
N TRP A 387 -23.16 -29.24 8.46
CA TRP A 387 -23.07 -28.34 9.61
C TRP A 387 -24.40 -27.69 9.98
N ILE A 388 -25.13 -27.15 9.00
CA ILE A 388 -26.46 -26.56 9.23
C ILE A 388 -27.41 -27.57 9.89
N LYS A 389 -27.44 -28.82 9.39
CA LYS A 389 -28.27 -29.87 9.97
C LYS A 389 -27.85 -30.28 11.38
N LYS A 390 -26.54 -30.27 11.64
CA LYS A 390 -25.99 -30.59 12.96
C LYS A 390 -26.39 -29.53 13.99
N GLU A 391 -26.21 -28.25 13.66
CA GLU A 391 -26.57 -27.13 14.54
C GLU A 391 -28.05 -27.16 14.92
N ILE A 392 -28.94 -27.37 13.94
CA ILE A 392 -30.40 -27.49 14.16
C ILE A 392 -30.73 -28.60 15.17
N ARG A 393 -29.97 -29.71 15.14
CA ARG A 393 -30.16 -30.84 16.06
C ARG A 393 -29.67 -30.53 17.47
N GLU A 394 -28.62 -29.73 17.61
CA GLU A 394 -28.02 -29.36 18.90
C GLU A 394 -28.80 -28.22 19.60
N GLU A 395 -29.32 -27.24 18.85
CA GLU A 395 -30.20 -26.18 19.39
C GLU A 395 -31.48 -26.76 20.00
N ALA A 396 -32.05 -27.81 19.41
CA ALA A 396 -33.23 -28.50 19.95
C ALA A 396 -33.01 -29.15 21.33
N ILE A 397 -31.74 -29.30 21.78
CA ILE A 397 -31.37 -30.00 23.01
C ILE A 397 -30.99 -29.01 24.14
N SER A 398 -30.72 -27.73 23.84
CA SER A 398 -30.19 -26.76 24.82
C SER A 398 -31.19 -25.66 25.18
N THR A 399 -31.96 -25.86 26.25
CA THR A 399 -32.76 -24.79 26.87
C THR A 399 -32.54 -24.74 28.39
N SER A 400 -31.62 -23.89 28.84
CA SER A 400 -31.74 -23.17 30.13
C SER A 400 -30.66 -22.09 30.27
N PRO A 401 -31.01 -20.84 30.59
CA PRO A 401 -30.05 -19.85 31.06
C PRO A 401 -30.05 -19.80 32.60
N SER A 402 -28.87 -19.90 33.21
CA SER A 402 -28.66 -19.57 34.61
C SER A 402 -28.25 -18.08 34.75
N PRO A 403 -28.92 -17.28 35.60
CA PRO A 403 -28.54 -15.90 35.83
C PRO A 403 -27.43 -15.82 36.89
N CYS A 404 -26.27 -15.26 36.53
CA CYS A 404 -25.26 -14.85 37.50
C CYS A 404 -25.61 -13.49 38.12
N PRO A 405 -25.43 -13.31 39.44
CA PRO A 405 -25.67 -12.04 40.09
C PRO A 405 -24.61 -10.98 39.69
N PRO A 406 -24.99 -9.69 39.62
CA PRO A 406 -24.08 -8.61 39.29
C PRO A 406 -23.01 -8.43 40.38
N THR A 407 -21.75 -8.33 39.98
CA THR A 407 -20.60 -8.13 40.88
C THR A 407 -20.46 -6.67 41.30
N VAL A 408 -19.99 -6.44 42.54
CA VAL A 408 -19.74 -5.11 43.09
C VAL A 408 -18.64 -4.40 42.28
N LEU A 409 -18.91 -3.19 41.79
CA LEU A 409 -17.95 -2.43 40.97
C LEU A 409 -16.77 -1.92 41.81
N SER A 410 -15.60 -2.51 41.59
CA SER A 410 -14.29 -1.98 41.98
C SER A 410 -13.38 -1.91 40.76
N THR A 411 -12.35 -1.06 40.76
CA THR A 411 -11.39 -1.01 39.64
C THR A 411 -10.75 -2.39 39.40
N ALA A 412 -10.43 -3.11 40.49
CA ALA A 412 -9.87 -4.45 40.42
C ALA A 412 -10.84 -5.48 39.82
N SER A 413 -12.15 -5.35 40.08
CA SER A 413 -13.15 -6.25 39.47
C SER A 413 -13.31 -6.02 37.98
N VAL A 414 -13.25 -4.76 37.52
CA VAL A 414 -13.24 -4.43 36.09
C VAL A 414 -12.00 -5.01 35.43
N ILE A 415 -10.81 -4.79 36.00
CA ILE A 415 -9.54 -5.33 35.47
C ILE A 415 -9.59 -6.85 35.37
N ARG A 416 -10.03 -7.53 36.43
CA ARG A 416 -10.16 -9.00 36.44
C ARG A 416 -11.17 -9.50 35.41
N HIS A 417 -12.29 -8.79 35.26
CA HIS A 417 -13.31 -9.13 34.27
C HIS A 417 -12.78 -9.01 32.84
N GLU A 418 -12.12 -7.90 32.50
CA GLU A 418 -11.55 -7.68 31.16
C GLU A 418 -10.45 -8.69 30.83
N TRP A 419 -9.52 -8.96 31.75
CA TRP A 419 -8.51 -10.01 31.56
C TRP A 419 -9.15 -11.38 31.33
N HIS A 420 -10.16 -11.72 32.13
CA HIS A 420 -10.87 -12.99 31.97
C HIS A 420 -11.60 -13.05 30.63
N ALA A 421 -12.29 -11.98 30.22
CA ALA A 421 -13.00 -11.92 28.95
C ALA A 421 -12.05 -12.11 27.76
N ILE A 422 -10.90 -11.44 27.75
CA ILE A 422 -9.87 -11.59 26.72
C ILE A 422 -9.30 -13.03 26.72
N ALA A 423 -8.97 -13.58 27.89
CA ALA A 423 -8.35 -14.90 28.02
C ALA A 423 -9.30 -16.07 27.73
N THR A 424 -10.62 -15.86 27.80
CA THR A 424 -11.61 -16.91 27.59
C THR A 424 -12.35 -16.79 26.26
N ASN A 425 -12.34 -15.61 25.62
CA ASN A 425 -12.96 -15.45 24.31
C ASN A 425 -11.97 -15.88 23.20
N PRO A 426 -12.21 -17.01 22.54
CA PRO A 426 -11.25 -17.56 21.59
C PRO A 426 -11.17 -16.75 20.29
N ALA A 427 -12.20 -15.95 19.94
CA ALA A 427 -12.16 -15.09 18.77
C ALA A 427 -11.22 -13.91 18.98
N ILE A 428 -11.24 -13.33 20.19
CA ILE A 428 -10.29 -12.29 20.60
C ILE A 428 -8.88 -12.84 20.64
N LEU A 429 -8.68 -14.04 21.21
CA LEU A 429 -7.37 -14.69 21.20
C LEU A 429 -6.86 -14.97 19.79
N LEU A 430 -7.72 -15.39 18.87
CA LEU A 430 -7.37 -15.60 17.46
C LEU A 430 -7.00 -14.29 16.78
N VAL A 431 -7.72 -13.21 17.06
CA VAL A 431 -7.40 -11.85 16.61
C VAL A 431 -6.02 -11.41 17.11
N LEU A 432 -5.71 -11.64 18.39
CA LEU A 432 -4.43 -11.26 18.98
C LEU A 432 -3.29 -12.13 18.42
N ALA A 433 -3.46 -13.45 18.41
CA ALA A 433 -2.47 -14.38 17.88
C ALA A 433 -2.23 -14.16 16.37
N GLY A 434 -3.31 -14.08 15.61
CA GLY A 434 -3.29 -13.89 14.16
C GLY A 434 -2.83 -12.49 13.77
N GLY A 435 -3.44 -11.45 14.33
CA GLY A 435 -3.20 -10.05 13.95
C GLY A 435 -1.89 -9.47 14.44
N ILE A 436 -1.32 -9.96 15.55
CA ILE A 436 -0.08 -9.41 16.11
C ILE A 436 1.10 -10.31 15.74
N PHE A 437 1.05 -11.58 16.12
CA PHE A 437 2.18 -12.48 15.92
C PHE A 437 2.28 -12.96 14.47
N LEU A 438 1.22 -13.60 13.96
CA LEU A 438 1.26 -14.16 12.62
C LEU A 438 1.38 -13.06 11.56
N TYR A 439 0.56 -12.00 11.66
CA TYR A 439 0.54 -10.92 10.69
C TYR A 439 1.82 -10.08 10.73
N GLY A 440 2.32 -9.77 11.93
CA GLY A 440 3.61 -9.12 12.12
C GLY A 440 4.75 -9.92 11.47
N LEU A 441 4.84 -11.22 11.76
CA LEU A 441 5.86 -12.10 11.15
C LEU A 441 5.69 -12.20 9.64
N LEU A 442 4.46 -12.39 9.16
CA LEU A 442 4.17 -12.65 7.75
C LEU A 442 4.47 -11.43 6.88
N TYR A 443 4.09 -10.21 7.29
CA TYR A 443 4.45 -9.00 6.54
C TYR A 443 5.97 -8.84 6.40
N ASN A 444 6.69 -9.04 7.51
CA ASN A 444 8.14 -8.97 7.49
C ASN A 444 8.74 -10.03 6.56
N TYR A 445 8.21 -11.26 6.57
CA TYR A 445 8.66 -12.34 5.70
C TYR A 445 8.34 -12.10 4.21
N MET A 446 7.19 -11.53 3.90
CA MET A 446 6.76 -11.25 2.51
C MET A 446 7.64 -10.18 1.85
N TYR A 447 8.06 -9.17 2.61
CA TYR A 447 8.90 -8.08 2.12
C TYR A 447 10.39 -8.25 2.44
N ALA A 448 10.80 -9.35 3.07
CA ALA A 448 12.19 -9.65 3.40
C ALA A 448 13.16 -9.60 2.20
N PRO A 449 12.79 -9.96 0.95
CA PRO A 449 13.66 -9.75 -0.21
C PRO A 449 14.09 -8.29 -0.38
N ASN A 450 13.24 -7.35 0.05
CA ASN A 450 13.43 -5.90 0.17
C ASN A 450 13.69 -5.14 -1.14
N LEU A 451 14.44 -5.72 -2.07
CA LEU A 451 14.80 -5.18 -3.38
C LEU A 451 14.31 -6.10 -4.47
N VAL A 452 13.81 -5.52 -5.55
CA VAL A 452 13.58 -6.26 -6.80
C VAL A 452 14.94 -6.46 -7.46
N ARG A 453 15.24 -7.71 -7.82
CA ARG A 453 16.48 -8.10 -8.49
C ARG A 453 16.16 -8.82 -9.77
N LYS A 454 17.00 -8.64 -10.79
CA LYS A 454 16.91 -9.34 -12.07
C LYS A 454 15.55 -9.17 -12.78
N ALA A 455 15.04 -7.94 -12.85
CA ALA A 455 13.90 -7.60 -13.69
C ALA A 455 14.26 -7.92 -15.17
N PRO A 456 13.48 -8.77 -15.86
CA PRO A 456 13.80 -9.23 -17.20
C PRO A 456 13.63 -8.12 -18.25
N VAL A 457 14.62 -7.94 -19.13
CA VAL A 457 14.65 -6.95 -20.21
C VAL A 457 14.82 -7.64 -21.55
N ALA A 458 13.94 -7.34 -22.50
CA ALA A 458 14.15 -7.70 -23.90
C ALA A 458 15.09 -6.68 -24.54
N VAL A 459 16.10 -7.15 -25.27
CA VAL A 459 17.02 -6.27 -25.98
C VAL A 459 16.74 -6.37 -27.47
N VAL A 460 16.44 -5.23 -28.08
CA VAL A 460 16.34 -5.06 -29.53
C VAL A 460 17.61 -4.37 -30.01
N ASP A 461 18.64 -5.17 -30.28
CA ASP A 461 19.91 -4.68 -30.81
C ASP A 461 19.90 -4.75 -32.34
N LEU A 462 19.69 -3.61 -32.99
CA LEU A 462 19.83 -3.49 -34.45
C LEU A 462 21.25 -3.12 -34.88
N SER A 463 22.10 -2.69 -33.93
CA SER A 463 23.46 -2.21 -34.22
C SER A 463 24.44 -3.37 -34.36
N HIS A 464 24.31 -4.40 -33.53
CA HIS A 464 25.22 -5.55 -33.45
C HIS A 464 26.70 -5.16 -33.31
N SER A 465 26.94 -4.01 -32.68
CA SER A 465 28.21 -3.32 -32.65
C SER A 465 29.01 -3.69 -31.39
N ALA A 466 30.25 -3.21 -31.24
CA ALA A 466 31.02 -3.44 -30.02
C ALA A 466 30.41 -2.65 -28.87
N LEU A 467 30.02 -1.40 -29.12
CA LEU A 467 29.37 -0.51 -28.16
C LEU A 467 28.01 -1.06 -27.69
N SER A 468 27.19 -1.61 -28.59
CA SER A 468 25.90 -2.21 -28.20
C SER A 468 26.11 -3.42 -27.28
N ARG A 469 27.04 -4.31 -27.62
CA ARG A 469 27.38 -5.50 -26.81
C ARG A 469 27.95 -5.13 -25.45
N GLU A 470 28.76 -4.08 -25.36
CA GLU A 470 29.25 -3.57 -24.10
C GLU A 470 28.12 -3.03 -23.21
N TYR A 471 27.25 -2.20 -23.78
CA TYR A 471 26.09 -1.66 -23.06
C TYR A 471 25.21 -2.79 -22.52
N ILE A 472 24.88 -3.78 -23.35
CA ILE A 472 24.07 -4.94 -22.98
C ILE A 472 24.73 -5.73 -21.86
N ARG A 473 26.04 -5.97 -21.94
CA ARG A 473 26.81 -6.70 -20.92
C ARG A 473 26.82 -5.95 -19.58
N LEU A 474 27.01 -4.64 -19.60
CA LEU A 474 26.99 -3.81 -18.40
C LEU A 474 25.59 -3.75 -17.78
N LEU A 475 24.54 -3.69 -18.60
CA LEU A 475 23.15 -3.75 -18.15
C LEU A 475 22.83 -5.09 -17.47
N ASP A 476 23.19 -6.21 -18.09
CA ASP A 476 23.01 -7.55 -17.50
C ASP A 476 23.83 -7.78 -16.22
N ALA A 477 24.95 -7.06 -16.08
CA ALA A 477 25.77 -7.09 -14.87
C ALA A 477 25.16 -6.29 -13.70
N THR A 478 24.15 -5.45 -13.94
CA THR A 478 23.50 -4.70 -12.84
C THR A 478 22.66 -5.62 -11.96
N PRO A 479 22.62 -5.43 -10.63
CA PRO A 479 21.79 -6.25 -9.75
C PRO A 479 20.27 -6.20 -10.03
N GLN A 480 19.78 -5.09 -10.58
CA GLN A 480 18.36 -4.81 -10.76
C GLN A 480 17.78 -5.47 -12.02
N THR A 481 18.57 -5.70 -13.07
CA THR A 481 18.06 -6.17 -14.37
C THR A 481 18.73 -7.47 -14.82
N THR A 482 18.08 -8.18 -15.73
CA THR A 482 18.70 -9.29 -16.46
C THR A 482 18.22 -9.31 -17.89
N VAL A 483 19.09 -9.64 -18.83
CA VAL A 483 18.73 -9.74 -20.25
C VAL A 483 17.98 -11.06 -20.47
N TYR A 484 16.69 -10.96 -20.74
CA TYR A 484 15.83 -12.12 -21.02
C TYR A 484 16.19 -12.78 -22.35
N GLY A 485 16.39 -11.94 -23.37
CA GLY A 485 16.67 -12.37 -24.73
C GLY A 485 16.97 -11.19 -25.63
N GLN A 486 17.65 -11.46 -26.75
CA GLN A 486 17.93 -10.48 -27.79
C GLN A 486 17.11 -10.83 -29.03
N THR A 487 16.50 -9.84 -29.67
CA THR A 487 15.77 -10.02 -30.94
C THR A 487 16.01 -8.84 -31.87
N PRO A 488 16.17 -9.06 -33.19
CA PRO A 488 16.22 -7.96 -34.15
C PRO A 488 14.83 -7.36 -34.44
N ASN A 489 13.76 -7.86 -33.82
CA ASN A 489 12.39 -7.44 -34.09
C ASN A 489 11.69 -6.85 -32.86
N ILE A 490 11.42 -5.55 -32.90
CA ILE A 490 10.68 -4.85 -31.84
C ILE A 490 9.28 -5.41 -31.60
N LEU A 491 8.63 -6.01 -32.62
CA LEU A 491 7.31 -6.62 -32.47
C LEU A 491 7.38 -7.90 -31.63
N GLU A 492 8.46 -8.66 -31.74
CA GLU A 492 8.69 -9.85 -30.91
C GLU A 492 8.97 -9.45 -29.46
N ALA A 493 9.82 -8.44 -29.23
CA ALA A 493 10.05 -7.89 -27.89
C ALA A 493 8.76 -7.34 -27.26
N ARG A 494 7.91 -6.68 -28.06
CA ARG A 494 6.58 -6.25 -27.63
C ARG A 494 5.68 -7.43 -27.27
N GLN A 495 5.78 -8.54 -28.00
CA GLN A 495 5.02 -9.75 -27.70
C GLN A 495 5.45 -10.39 -26.37
N TRP A 496 6.76 -10.51 -26.10
CA TRP A 496 7.26 -10.96 -24.79
C TRP A 496 6.77 -10.08 -23.66
N MET A 497 6.73 -8.76 -23.87
CA MET A 497 6.19 -7.83 -22.87
C MET A 497 4.68 -8.03 -22.66
N LYS A 498 3.90 -8.21 -23.73
CA LYS A 498 2.46 -8.54 -23.63
C LYS A 498 2.19 -9.87 -22.92
N GLN A 499 3.13 -10.82 -23.00
CA GLN A 499 3.07 -12.11 -22.32
C GLN A 499 3.47 -12.01 -20.84
N GLY A 500 4.04 -10.87 -20.41
CA GLY A 500 4.57 -10.69 -19.06
C GLY A 500 5.95 -11.32 -18.84
N ASP A 501 6.64 -11.74 -19.90
CA ASP A 501 7.97 -12.36 -19.83
C ASP A 501 9.07 -11.34 -19.54
N VAL A 502 8.86 -10.08 -19.95
CA VAL A 502 9.79 -8.96 -19.75
C VAL A 502 9.09 -7.74 -19.16
N ALA A 503 9.79 -7.01 -18.30
CA ALA A 503 9.31 -5.78 -17.67
C ALA A 503 9.66 -4.51 -18.48
N GLY A 504 10.58 -4.63 -19.45
CA GLY A 504 10.95 -3.55 -20.34
C GLY A 504 11.68 -4.03 -21.60
N ILE A 505 11.82 -3.12 -22.54
CA ILE A 505 12.49 -3.31 -23.83
C ILE A 505 13.57 -2.24 -23.98
N LEU A 506 14.82 -2.66 -24.11
CA LEU A 506 15.93 -1.81 -24.52
C LEU A 506 16.03 -1.85 -26.05
N TYR A 507 15.89 -0.72 -26.72
CA TYR A 507 16.02 -0.60 -28.17
C TYR A 507 17.30 0.17 -28.52
N LEU A 508 18.21 -0.50 -29.22
CA LEU A 508 19.47 0.05 -29.73
C LEU A 508 19.35 0.17 -31.26
N PRO A 509 19.41 1.39 -31.82
CA PRO A 509 19.21 1.61 -33.26
C PRO A 509 20.38 1.08 -34.11
N ALA A 510 20.17 0.84 -35.41
CA ALA A 510 21.19 0.24 -36.28
C ALA A 510 22.48 1.08 -36.39
N ASP A 511 22.33 2.40 -36.30
CA ASP A 511 23.41 3.38 -36.33
C ASP A 511 23.98 3.71 -34.94
N PHE A 512 23.71 2.90 -33.91
CA PHE A 512 24.07 3.20 -32.51
C PHE A 512 25.56 3.54 -32.33
N GLU A 513 26.48 2.67 -32.76
CA GLU A 513 27.93 2.95 -32.70
C GLU A 513 28.37 3.91 -33.82
N ALA A 514 27.73 3.83 -34.99
CA ALA A 514 28.09 4.65 -36.15
C ALA A 514 27.88 6.15 -35.90
N ARG A 515 26.85 6.54 -35.13
CA ARG A 515 26.65 7.92 -34.68
C ARG A 515 27.76 8.38 -33.77
N VAL A 516 28.06 7.59 -32.73
CA VAL A 516 29.17 7.89 -31.80
C VAL A 516 30.49 8.05 -32.56
N ALA A 517 30.77 7.16 -33.50
CA ALA A 517 31.97 7.19 -34.34
C ALA A 517 32.02 8.35 -35.35
N ARG A 518 30.89 9.01 -35.65
CA ARG A 518 30.85 10.24 -36.46
C ARG A 518 30.94 11.51 -35.61
N GLY A 519 30.97 11.38 -34.28
CA GLY A 519 30.76 12.52 -33.40
C GLY A 519 29.33 13.05 -33.56
N GLU A 520 28.34 12.15 -33.53
CA GLU A 520 26.90 12.39 -33.43
C GLU A 520 26.35 11.76 -32.13
N THR A 521 25.33 12.37 -31.50
CA THR A 521 24.70 11.79 -30.30
C THR A 521 23.83 10.60 -30.69
N SER A 522 24.04 9.49 -30.00
CA SER A 522 23.34 8.23 -30.20
C SER A 522 22.31 8.02 -29.11
N VAL A 523 21.03 8.02 -29.48
CA VAL A 523 19.93 7.86 -28.52
C VAL A 523 19.44 6.43 -28.56
N PHE A 524 19.53 5.73 -27.42
CA PHE A 524 18.83 4.46 -27.23
C PHE A 524 17.50 4.70 -26.52
N VAL A 525 16.56 3.77 -26.70
CA VAL A 525 15.23 3.91 -26.11
C VAL A 525 14.98 2.79 -25.11
N LEU A 526 14.65 3.15 -23.86
CA LEU A 526 14.17 2.21 -22.85
C LEU A 526 12.66 2.34 -22.74
N TYR A 527 11.93 1.33 -23.20
CA TYR A 527 10.51 1.21 -22.93
C TYR A 527 10.33 0.39 -21.65
N ALA A 528 9.69 0.94 -20.63
CA ALA A 528 9.46 0.21 -19.38
C ALA A 528 7.98 0.31 -18.97
N ALA A 529 7.41 -0.83 -18.58
CA ALA A 529 6.04 -0.89 -18.13
C ALA A 529 5.91 -0.32 -16.71
N THR A 530 4.85 0.44 -16.45
CA THR A 530 4.57 1.07 -15.14
C THR A 530 3.55 0.30 -14.31
N ASP A 531 3.19 -0.91 -14.74
CA ASP A 531 2.30 -1.84 -14.02
C ASP A 531 2.89 -2.32 -12.69
N ALA A 532 4.23 -2.37 -12.61
CA ALA A 532 5.00 -2.61 -11.40
C ALA A 532 6.05 -1.51 -11.19
N PHE A 533 5.72 -0.51 -10.37
CA PHE A 533 6.59 0.66 -10.08
C PHE A 533 8.04 0.30 -9.76
N LEU A 534 8.27 -0.74 -8.93
CA LEU A 534 9.61 -1.16 -8.55
C LEU A 534 10.44 -1.73 -9.71
N ASN A 535 9.80 -2.39 -10.69
CA ASN A 535 10.47 -2.86 -11.90
C ASN A 535 10.87 -1.67 -12.78
N PHE A 536 9.92 -0.76 -13.04
CA PHE A 536 10.16 0.45 -13.82
C PHE A 536 11.34 1.25 -13.26
N LYS A 537 11.30 1.55 -11.96
CA LYS A 537 12.35 2.26 -11.23
C LYS A 537 13.71 1.56 -11.40
N GLY A 538 13.78 0.25 -11.12
CA GLY A 538 15.03 -0.50 -11.22
C GLY A 538 15.61 -0.52 -12.64
N LEU A 539 14.75 -0.59 -13.66
CA LEU A 539 15.15 -0.53 -15.08
C LEU A 539 15.72 0.83 -15.45
N GLN A 540 15.04 1.91 -15.05
CA GLN A 540 15.46 3.28 -15.31
C GLN A 540 16.80 3.57 -14.63
N GLU A 541 16.95 3.23 -13.35
CA GLU A 541 18.18 3.42 -12.56
C GLU A 541 19.36 2.66 -13.15
N SER A 542 19.18 1.38 -13.48
CA SER A 542 20.25 0.57 -14.10
C SER A 542 20.66 1.11 -15.47
N SER A 543 19.69 1.48 -16.30
CA SER A 543 19.96 2.00 -17.64
C SER A 543 20.70 3.35 -17.58
N ALA A 544 20.23 4.29 -16.75
CA ALA A 544 20.90 5.57 -16.56
C ALA A 544 22.34 5.41 -16.04
N ARG A 545 22.55 4.52 -15.06
CA ARG A 545 23.89 4.24 -14.51
C ARG A 545 24.82 3.66 -15.57
N VAL A 546 24.35 2.71 -16.39
CA VAL A 546 25.16 2.10 -17.46
C VAL A 546 25.50 3.13 -18.54
N MET A 547 24.55 3.98 -18.94
CA MET A 547 24.80 5.09 -19.86
C MET A 547 25.93 6.00 -19.37
N LEU A 548 25.91 6.41 -18.10
CA LEU A 548 26.96 7.26 -17.53
C LEU A 548 28.33 6.57 -17.58
N VAL A 549 28.41 5.28 -17.25
CA VAL A 549 29.66 4.50 -17.31
C VAL A 549 30.19 4.39 -18.75
N VAL A 550 29.32 4.11 -19.71
CA VAL A 550 29.69 4.03 -21.14
C VAL A 550 30.15 5.39 -21.65
N ASN A 551 29.45 6.48 -21.31
CA ASN A 551 29.86 7.83 -21.67
C ASN A 551 31.21 8.21 -21.06
N ASP A 552 31.46 7.87 -19.79
CA ASP A 552 32.76 8.12 -19.15
C ASP A 552 33.91 7.39 -19.87
N ALA A 553 33.67 6.15 -20.33
CA ALA A 553 34.67 5.36 -21.04
C ALA A 553 34.97 5.90 -22.45
N HIS A 554 33.95 6.30 -23.20
CA HIS A 554 34.10 6.74 -24.60
C HIS A 554 34.30 8.24 -24.79
N ARG A 555 34.20 9.05 -23.73
CA ARG A 555 34.40 10.52 -23.79
C ARG A 555 35.74 10.89 -24.43
N MET A 556 36.82 10.20 -24.07
CA MET A 556 38.16 10.50 -24.59
C MET A 556 38.27 10.25 -26.10
N GLU A 557 37.54 9.28 -26.64
CA GLU A 557 37.54 8.96 -28.07
C GLU A 557 36.83 10.06 -28.88
N GLY A 558 35.81 10.70 -28.31
CA GLY A 558 35.13 11.85 -28.90
C GLY A 558 35.96 13.13 -28.98
N THR A 559 37.10 13.22 -28.26
CA THR A 559 37.98 14.41 -28.33
C THR A 559 38.64 14.59 -29.69
N VAL A 560 38.71 13.53 -30.51
CA VAL A 560 39.29 13.54 -31.87
C VAL A 560 38.51 14.49 -32.81
N PHE A 561 37.24 14.76 -32.51
CA PHE A 561 36.40 15.68 -33.30
C PHE A 561 36.62 17.16 -32.98
N LEU A 562 37.46 17.47 -31.97
CA LEU A 562 37.78 18.84 -31.58
C LEU A 562 38.99 19.37 -32.39
N PRO A 563 39.11 20.69 -32.58
CA PRO A 563 40.28 21.30 -33.18
C PRO A 563 41.58 20.88 -32.45
N PRO A 564 42.71 20.65 -33.16
CA PRO A 564 43.98 20.23 -32.54
C PRO A 564 44.50 21.21 -31.47
N GLN A 565 44.12 22.48 -31.60
CA GLN A 565 44.47 23.54 -30.64
C GLN A 565 43.52 23.44 -29.44
N GLY A 566 44.04 23.08 -28.26
CA GLY A 566 43.25 23.02 -27.01
C GLY A 566 42.61 21.66 -26.69
N LEU A 567 42.84 20.64 -27.54
CA LEU A 567 42.39 19.25 -27.36
C LEU A 567 42.84 18.68 -26.00
N LEU A 568 44.06 18.99 -25.59
CA LEU A 568 44.62 18.63 -24.28
C LEU A 568 43.88 19.30 -23.12
N ALA A 569 43.40 20.54 -23.29
CA ALA A 569 42.66 21.28 -22.27
C ALA A 569 41.25 20.71 -22.07
N VAL A 570 40.54 20.39 -23.16
CA VAL A 570 39.22 19.73 -23.09
C VAL A 570 39.33 18.29 -22.57
N ALA A 571 40.32 17.52 -23.04
CA ALA A 571 40.58 16.17 -22.56
C ALA A 571 41.01 16.12 -21.08
N SER A 572 41.65 17.18 -20.59
CA SER A 572 42.01 17.33 -19.17
C SER A 572 40.90 17.91 -18.29
N SER A 573 39.81 18.41 -18.89
CA SER A 573 38.69 18.99 -18.14
C SER A 573 37.81 17.88 -17.56
N ALA A 574 37.77 17.78 -16.23
CA ALA A 574 36.89 16.83 -15.57
C ALA A 574 35.45 17.39 -15.50
N PRO A 575 34.41 16.56 -15.72
CA PRO A 575 33.04 16.97 -15.45
C PRO A 575 32.86 17.22 -13.94
N VAL A 576 31.91 18.08 -13.60
CA VAL A 576 31.42 18.19 -12.23
C VAL A 576 30.74 16.87 -11.87
N SER A 577 31.21 16.23 -10.80
CA SER A 577 30.56 15.03 -10.26
C SER A 577 29.25 15.42 -9.58
N VAL A 578 28.15 14.78 -9.95
CA VAL A 578 26.87 14.91 -9.26
C VAL A 578 26.65 13.63 -8.46
N SER A 579 26.50 13.77 -7.13
CA SER A 579 26.41 12.62 -6.22
C SER A 579 25.17 12.72 -5.35
N GLY A 580 24.29 11.74 -5.46
CA GLY A 580 23.11 11.59 -4.62
C GLY A 580 23.36 10.68 -3.43
N THR A 581 22.89 11.08 -2.25
CA THR A 581 22.91 10.24 -1.05
C THR A 581 21.49 10.04 -0.51
N ALA A 582 21.02 8.78 -0.56
CA ALA A 582 19.78 8.38 0.09
C ALA A 582 19.91 8.46 1.62
N LEU A 583 18.99 9.16 2.28
CA LEU A 583 18.94 9.25 3.74
C LEU A 583 17.87 8.33 4.34
N TYR A 584 18.18 7.77 5.51
CA TYR A 584 17.28 6.98 6.38
C TYR A 584 16.83 5.60 5.87
N ASN A 585 17.03 5.30 4.60
CA ASN A 585 16.87 3.96 4.04
C ASN A 585 18.08 3.59 3.17
N TYR A 586 19.19 3.25 3.81
CA TYR A 586 20.45 2.87 3.14
C TYR A 586 20.34 1.57 2.33
N THR A 587 19.32 0.75 2.59
CA THR A 587 19.07 -0.48 1.83
C THR A 587 18.35 -0.22 0.52
N GLU A 588 17.82 1.00 0.31
CA GLU A 588 16.91 1.38 -0.78
C GLU A 588 15.68 0.46 -0.93
N GLY A 589 15.43 -0.35 0.11
CA GLY A 589 14.49 -1.44 0.06
C GLY A 589 13.07 -1.02 0.42
N TYR A 590 12.12 -1.69 -0.22
CA TYR A 590 10.69 -1.42 -0.06
C TYR A 590 10.15 -1.85 1.32
N GLY A 591 10.64 -2.96 1.87
CA GLY A 591 10.29 -3.43 3.21
C GLY A 591 10.74 -2.45 4.30
N SER A 592 11.95 -1.92 4.20
CA SER A 592 12.50 -0.90 5.11
C SER A 592 11.66 0.38 5.15
N TYR A 593 11.00 0.70 4.03
CA TYR A 593 10.08 1.83 3.88
C TYR A 593 8.69 1.52 4.46
N LEU A 594 8.08 0.38 4.09
CA LEU A 594 6.67 0.11 4.37
C LEU A 594 6.43 -0.44 5.79
N ILE A 595 7.31 -1.32 6.28
CA ILE A 595 7.06 -2.11 7.50
C ILE A 595 6.90 -1.23 8.75
N PRO A 596 7.72 -0.18 8.99
CA PRO A 596 7.54 0.67 10.18
C PRO A 596 6.13 1.26 10.30
N ALA A 597 5.54 1.71 9.19
CA ALA A 597 4.19 2.25 9.17
C ALA A 597 3.15 1.15 9.42
N VAL A 598 3.29 0.00 8.75
CA VAL A 598 2.37 -1.14 8.90
C VAL A 598 2.31 -1.63 10.34
N LEU A 599 3.43 -1.70 11.06
CA LEU A 599 3.46 -2.18 12.45
C LEU A 599 2.62 -1.31 13.40
N ILE A 600 2.67 0.02 13.24
CA ILE A 600 1.83 0.94 14.02
C ILE A 600 0.35 0.78 13.66
N VAL A 601 0.04 0.63 12.36
CA VAL A 601 -1.33 0.38 11.90
C VAL A 601 -1.86 -0.96 12.44
N ILE A 602 -1.01 -1.99 12.55
CA ILE A 602 -1.35 -3.29 13.16
C ILE A 602 -1.75 -3.12 14.63
N ILE A 603 -0.97 -2.35 15.40
CA ILE A 603 -1.28 -2.08 16.81
C ILE A 603 -2.62 -1.34 16.90
N PHE A 604 -2.80 -0.29 16.10
CA PHE A 604 -4.03 0.51 16.08
C PHE A 604 -5.26 -0.34 15.74
N GLN A 605 -5.22 -1.06 14.62
CA GLN A 605 -6.37 -1.81 14.11
C GLN A 605 -6.75 -2.95 15.05
N THR A 606 -5.77 -3.67 15.60
CA THR A 606 -6.06 -4.82 16.47
C THR A 606 -6.60 -4.34 17.81
N MET A 607 -6.08 -3.24 18.37
CA MET A 607 -6.59 -2.75 19.65
C MET A 607 -8.01 -2.21 19.52
N LEU A 608 -8.28 -1.43 18.47
CA LEU A 608 -9.62 -0.96 18.15
C LEU A 608 -10.60 -2.15 18.06
N MET A 609 -10.18 -3.22 17.39
CA MET A 609 -10.98 -4.42 17.17
C MET A 609 -11.25 -5.20 18.45
N VAL A 610 -10.25 -5.45 19.30
CA VAL A 610 -10.42 -6.16 20.57
C VAL A 610 -11.42 -5.44 21.47
N ILE A 611 -11.28 -4.12 21.63
CA ILE A 611 -12.17 -3.30 22.45
C ILE A 611 -13.58 -3.31 21.87
N ALA A 612 -13.69 -3.21 20.55
CA ALA A 612 -14.97 -3.20 19.86
C ALA A 612 -15.71 -4.55 19.94
N MET A 613 -15.00 -5.68 19.85
CA MET A 613 -15.56 -7.02 20.01
C MET A 613 -16.09 -7.23 21.43
N LEU A 614 -15.31 -6.86 22.46
CA LEU A 614 -15.72 -6.95 23.87
C LEU A 614 -16.96 -6.10 24.15
N THR A 615 -16.95 -4.84 23.70
CA THR A 615 -18.06 -3.91 23.92
C THR A 615 -19.31 -4.30 23.12
N GLY A 616 -19.14 -4.89 21.95
CA GLY A 616 -20.23 -5.46 21.13
C GLY A 616 -20.87 -6.69 21.77
N GLU A 617 -20.07 -7.61 22.32
CA GLU A 617 -20.58 -8.77 23.06
C GLU A 617 -21.41 -8.33 24.29
N GLU A 618 -20.95 -7.30 25.01
CA GLU A 618 -21.72 -6.70 26.10
C GLU A 618 -22.98 -5.97 25.64
N ALA A 619 -22.98 -5.37 24.44
CA ALA A 619 -24.18 -4.79 23.86
C ALA A 619 -25.23 -5.86 23.52
N GLU A 620 -24.79 -7.04 23.06
CA GLU A 620 -25.66 -8.21 22.87
C GLU A 620 -26.21 -8.74 24.20
N ALA A 621 -25.35 -8.90 25.22
CA ALA A 621 -25.77 -9.33 26.56
C ALA A 621 -26.80 -8.38 27.19
N ARG A 622 -26.59 -7.07 27.04
CA ARG A 622 -27.53 -6.04 27.52
C ARG A 622 -28.88 -6.10 26.84
N ARG A 623 -28.94 -6.43 25.54
CA ARG A 623 -30.20 -6.65 24.82
C ARG A 623 -30.97 -7.86 25.35
N LYS A 624 -30.28 -8.86 25.88
CA LYS A 624 -30.87 -10.02 26.57
C LYS A 624 -31.21 -9.75 28.05
N GLY A 625 -31.08 -8.50 28.52
CA GLY A 625 -31.36 -8.09 29.90
C GLY A 625 -30.22 -8.33 30.89
N ILE A 626 -29.08 -8.87 30.45
CA ILE A 626 -27.92 -9.14 31.32
C ILE A 626 -27.04 -7.89 31.38
N ARG A 627 -26.95 -7.26 32.56
CA ARG A 627 -26.05 -6.13 32.81
C ARG A 627 -24.88 -6.57 33.68
N LEU A 628 -23.72 -6.74 33.07
CA LEU A 628 -22.49 -7.10 33.78
C LEU A 628 -21.90 -5.93 34.57
N MET A 629 -22.00 -4.71 34.03
CA MET A 629 -21.47 -3.49 34.65
C MET A 629 -22.54 -2.40 34.74
N ARG A 630 -22.46 -1.57 35.78
CA ARG A 630 -23.38 -0.47 36.06
C ARG A 630 -22.61 0.75 36.56
N ALA A 631 -22.86 1.91 35.97
CA ALA A 631 -22.25 3.17 36.35
C ALA A 631 -23.32 4.13 36.88
N ASP A 632 -23.47 4.22 38.21
CA ASP A 632 -24.44 5.13 38.82
C ASP A 632 -23.81 6.52 39.13
N SER A 633 -22.48 6.61 39.24
CA SER A 633 -21.71 7.85 39.50
C SER A 633 -20.63 8.13 38.44
N LEU A 634 -20.16 9.38 38.38
CA LEU A 634 -18.97 9.77 37.60
C LEU A 634 -17.75 8.98 38.06
N LYS A 635 -17.62 8.71 39.37
CA LYS A 635 -16.56 7.87 39.94
C LYS A 635 -16.59 6.45 39.37
N ASP A 636 -17.77 5.88 39.15
CA ASP A 636 -17.91 4.53 38.59
C ASP A 636 -17.60 4.51 37.10
N THR A 637 -17.96 5.58 36.38
CA THR A 637 -17.60 5.76 34.97
C THR A 637 -16.07 5.82 34.81
N LEU A 638 -15.39 6.60 35.65
CA LEU A 638 -13.92 6.67 35.68
C LEU A 638 -13.27 5.32 36.03
N ARG A 639 -13.87 4.55 36.94
CA ARG A 639 -13.38 3.20 37.28
C ARG A 639 -13.49 2.23 36.11
N ILE A 640 -14.59 2.26 35.35
CA ILE A 640 -14.76 1.40 34.17
C ILE A 640 -13.76 1.79 33.09
N VAL A 641 -13.71 3.07 32.70
CA VAL A 641 -12.81 3.54 31.64
C VAL A 641 -11.36 3.32 32.05
N GLY A 642 -10.96 3.73 33.25
CA GLY A 642 -9.60 3.55 33.75
C GLY A 642 -9.19 2.07 33.88
N GLY A 643 -10.08 1.22 34.41
CA GLY A 643 -9.82 -0.21 34.55
C GLY A 643 -9.64 -0.91 33.20
N ARG A 644 -10.48 -0.58 32.21
CA ARG A 644 -10.38 -1.09 30.84
C ARG A 644 -9.12 -0.63 30.13
N THR A 645 -8.91 0.67 30.11
CA THR A 645 -7.73 1.26 29.46
C THR A 645 -6.45 0.74 30.07
N PHE A 646 -6.39 0.49 31.39
CA PHE A 646 -5.24 -0.16 32.02
C PHE A 646 -4.96 -1.57 31.45
N VAL A 647 -5.98 -2.42 31.30
CA VAL A 647 -5.83 -3.77 30.74
C VAL A 647 -5.33 -3.71 29.30
N TYR A 648 -5.99 -2.91 28.46
CA TYR A 648 -5.60 -2.80 27.05
C TYR A 648 -4.20 -2.19 26.90
N PHE A 649 -3.87 -1.15 27.68
CA PHE A 649 -2.54 -0.54 27.68
C PHE A 649 -1.46 -1.55 28.04
N MET A 650 -1.62 -2.29 29.15
CA MET A 650 -0.61 -3.27 29.59
C MET A 650 -0.42 -4.39 28.57
N LEU A 651 -1.52 -4.90 28.02
CA LEU A 651 -1.50 -5.91 26.98
C LEU A 651 -0.75 -5.43 25.73
N TYR A 652 -1.06 -4.21 25.26
CA TYR A 652 -0.47 -3.66 24.05
C TYR A 652 0.96 -3.13 24.22
N VAL A 653 1.40 -2.82 25.44
CA VAL A 653 2.83 -2.61 25.72
C VAL A 653 3.63 -3.87 25.39
N VAL A 654 3.17 -5.05 25.83
CA VAL A 654 3.85 -6.33 25.53
C VAL A 654 3.86 -6.61 24.03
N PHE A 655 2.74 -6.39 23.35
CA PHE A 655 2.67 -6.57 21.90
C PHE A 655 3.52 -5.56 21.12
N SER A 656 3.63 -4.32 21.60
CA SER A 656 4.50 -3.31 21.00
C SER A 656 5.97 -3.67 21.16
N LEU A 657 6.38 -4.27 22.29
CA LEU A 657 7.75 -4.78 22.46
C LEU A 657 8.08 -5.89 21.45
N PHE A 658 7.12 -6.77 21.17
CA PHE A 658 7.27 -7.79 20.14
C PHE A 658 7.34 -7.17 18.72
N LEU A 659 6.37 -6.32 18.37
CA LEU A 659 6.25 -5.77 17.02
C LEU A 659 7.32 -4.73 16.68
N LEU A 660 7.64 -3.82 17.60
CA LEU A 660 8.53 -2.68 17.36
C LEU A 660 9.95 -2.92 17.91
N GLY A 661 10.14 -3.91 18.78
CA GLY A 661 11.44 -4.28 19.34
C GLY A 661 12.02 -5.54 18.71
N LEU A 662 11.34 -6.69 18.87
CA LEU A 662 11.88 -7.99 18.45
C LEU A 662 11.88 -8.19 16.92
N LEU A 663 10.76 -7.88 16.24
CA LEU A 663 10.65 -8.13 14.79
C LEU A 663 11.67 -7.35 13.94
N PRO A 664 11.89 -6.04 14.15
CA PRO A 664 12.90 -5.31 13.39
C PRO A 664 14.29 -5.92 13.54
N HIS A 665 14.61 -6.44 14.74
CA HIS A 665 15.87 -7.12 15.00
C HIS A 665 15.97 -8.45 14.24
N LEU A 666 14.90 -9.25 14.21
CA LEU A 666 14.86 -10.55 13.53
C LEU A 666 15.00 -10.43 12.01
N PHE A 667 14.42 -9.39 11.41
CA PHE A 667 14.40 -9.18 9.96
C PHE A 667 15.43 -8.16 9.45
N SER A 668 16.35 -7.71 10.31
CA SER A 668 17.39 -6.72 9.97
C SER A 668 16.84 -5.41 9.39
N ILE A 669 15.67 -4.98 9.89
CA ILE A 669 15.04 -3.71 9.50
C ILE A 669 15.75 -2.57 10.23
N PRO A 670 15.95 -1.40 9.60
CA PRO A 670 16.54 -0.25 10.27
C PRO A 670 15.85 0.08 11.61
N HIS A 671 16.65 0.12 12.68
CA HIS A 671 16.23 0.44 14.04
C HIS A 671 17.27 1.37 14.67
N ILE A 672 17.21 2.65 14.31
CA ILE A 672 18.21 3.67 14.65
C ILE A 672 17.83 4.42 15.94
N GLY A 673 16.53 4.55 16.20
CA GLY A 673 15.98 5.33 17.31
C GLY A 673 16.26 4.78 18.70
N SER A 674 16.19 5.67 19.70
CA SER A 674 16.22 5.29 21.11
C SER A 674 14.95 4.53 21.50
N GLY A 675 15.13 3.34 22.10
CA GLY A 675 14.00 2.56 22.63
C GLY A 675 13.18 3.33 23.68
N GLY A 676 13.81 4.19 24.48
CA GLY A 676 13.12 5.03 25.47
C GLY A 676 12.18 6.06 24.85
N ASP A 677 12.58 6.66 23.73
CA ASP A 677 11.78 7.64 23.01
C ASP A 677 10.58 6.97 22.33
N ILE A 678 10.79 5.79 21.75
CA ILE A 678 9.72 4.96 21.17
C ILE A 678 8.70 4.57 22.25
N VAL A 679 9.16 4.09 23.41
CA VAL A 679 8.27 3.75 24.54
C VAL A 679 7.47 4.97 25.00
N THR A 680 8.12 6.13 25.10
CA THR A 680 7.44 7.38 25.50
C THR A 680 6.38 7.80 24.49
N MET A 681 6.66 7.67 23.18
CA MET A 681 5.71 7.93 22.10
C MET A 681 4.51 6.98 22.13
N MET A 682 4.73 5.71 22.47
CA MET A 682 3.66 4.72 22.59
C MET A 682 2.64 5.04 23.68
N ILE A 683 2.98 5.80 24.71
CA ILE A 683 2.06 6.13 25.80
C ILE A 683 0.81 6.87 25.29
N PRO A 684 0.91 8.08 24.70
CA PRO A 684 -0.27 8.78 24.19
C PRO A 684 -0.94 8.04 23.03
N PHE A 685 -0.20 7.30 22.20
CA PHE A 685 -0.78 6.51 21.12
C PHE A 685 -1.71 5.39 21.62
N LEU A 686 -1.25 4.59 22.58
CA LEU A 686 -2.04 3.49 23.16
C LEU A 686 -3.22 4.03 23.99
N LEU A 687 -3.01 5.10 24.77
CA LEU A 687 -4.11 5.73 25.50
C LEU A 687 -5.15 6.32 24.54
N GLY A 688 -4.71 7.08 23.54
CA GLY A 688 -5.58 7.75 22.58
C GLY A 688 -6.39 6.75 21.76
N THR A 689 -5.76 5.66 21.34
CA THR A 689 -6.46 4.59 20.59
C THR A 689 -7.43 3.83 21.49
N SER A 690 -7.08 3.57 22.76
CA SER A 690 -7.99 2.93 23.71
C SER A 690 -9.23 3.79 23.97
N PHE A 691 -9.04 5.08 24.20
CA PHE A 691 -10.14 6.01 24.40
C PHE A 691 -10.98 6.21 23.15
N LEU A 692 -10.37 6.29 21.97
CA LEU A 692 -11.10 6.33 20.71
C LEU A 692 -12.01 5.10 20.59
N ALA A 693 -11.47 3.90 20.80
CA ALA A 693 -12.21 2.65 20.70
C ALA A 693 -13.39 2.59 21.69
N LEU A 694 -13.17 3.02 22.93
CA LEU A 694 -14.23 3.14 23.94
C LEU A 694 -15.26 4.22 23.60
N ALA A 695 -14.85 5.34 23.00
CA ALA A 695 -15.75 6.41 22.59
C ALA A 695 -16.70 5.95 21.47
N VAL A 696 -16.19 5.22 20.47
CA VAL A 696 -16.98 4.69 19.35
C VAL A 696 -17.78 3.43 19.70
N SER A 697 -17.55 2.84 20.89
CA SER A 697 -18.23 1.61 21.36
C SER A 697 -19.76 1.66 21.35
N ARG A 698 -20.34 2.87 21.39
CA ARG A 698 -21.79 3.09 21.26
C ARG A 698 -22.36 2.54 19.95
N TRP A 699 -21.59 2.55 18.88
CA TRP A 699 -22.04 2.13 17.55
C TRP A 699 -21.85 0.63 17.31
N PHE A 700 -21.10 -0.06 18.15
CA PHE A 700 -20.92 -1.50 18.07
C PHE A 700 -22.08 -2.22 18.75
N THR A 701 -23.09 -2.53 17.94
CA THR A 701 -24.25 -3.29 18.42
C THR A 701 -23.92 -4.77 18.56
N ASP A 702 -23.18 -5.33 17.60
CA ASP A 702 -22.86 -6.75 17.53
C ASP A 702 -21.36 -6.96 17.74
N SER A 703 -20.96 -8.10 18.31
CA SER A 703 -19.54 -8.45 18.50
C SER A 703 -18.76 -8.46 17.19
N GLU A 704 -19.44 -8.69 16.06
CA GLU A 704 -18.82 -8.88 14.75
C GLU A 704 -18.90 -7.67 13.82
N ALA A 705 -19.74 -6.68 14.14
CA ALA A 705 -19.85 -5.45 13.35
C ALA A 705 -18.52 -4.66 13.25
N PRO A 706 -17.69 -4.57 14.30
CA PRO A 706 -16.40 -3.88 14.24
C PRO A 706 -15.41 -4.49 13.26
N LEU A 707 -15.50 -5.81 13.05
CA LEU A 707 -14.62 -6.52 12.11
C LEU A 707 -14.84 -6.04 10.67
N LEU A 708 -16.00 -5.45 10.35
CA LEU A 708 -16.27 -4.87 9.03
C LEU A 708 -15.53 -3.55 8.80
N MET A 709 -15.13 -2.85 9.88
CA MET A 709 -14.36 -1.61 9.78
C MET A 709 -12.87 -1.88 9.52
N ILE A 710 -12.37 -3.10 9.73
CA ILE A 710 -10.97 -3.47 9.48
C ILE A 710 -10.56 -3.26 8.02
N ALA A 711 -11.52 -3.42 7.09
CA ALA A 711 -11.26 -3.34 5.66
C ALA A 711 -10.66 -1.99 5.25
N PHE A 712 -11.13 -0.90 5.84
CA PHE A 712 -10.63 0.43 5.54
C PHE A 712 -9.38 0.77 6.37
N PHE A 713 -9.39 0.43 7.67
CA PHE A 713 -8.28 0.76 8.57
C PHE A 713 -7.02 -0.08 8.36
N SER A 714 -7.06 -1.13 7.54
CA SER A 714 -5.87 -1.87 7.13
C SER A 714 -5.09 -1.11 6.06
N VAL A 715 -5.41 -1.33 4.79
CA VAL A 715 -4.65 -0.85 3.63
C VAL A 715 -4.92 0.62 3.34
N GLY A 716 -6.18 1.06 3.50
CA GLY A 716 -6.56 2.47 3.27
C GLY A 716 -5.80 3.41 4.20
N TYR A 717 -5.57 2.99 5.45
CA TYR A 717 -4.86 3.82 6.41
C TYR A 717 -3.37 3.99 6.11
N ILE A 718 -2.72 3.04 5.44
CA ILE A 718 -1.32 3.19 5.01
C ILE A 718 -1.20 4.39 4.06
N PHE A 719 -2.14 4.56 3.13
CA PHE A 719 -2.17 5.74 2.26
C PHE A 719 -2.46 7.01 3.05
N LEU A 720 -3.49 7.00 3.90
CA LEU A 720 -3.88 8.17 4.70
C LEU A 720 -2.78 8.59 5.71
N SER A 721 -1.87 7.68 6.08
CA SER A 721 -0.78 7.96 7.02
C SER A 721 0.28 8.93 6.49
N GLY A 722 0.31 9.20 5.18
CA GLY A 722 1.30 10.10 4.57
C GLY A 722 2.66 9.45 4.31
N VAL A 723 2.74 8.11 4.38
CA VAL A 723 3.95 7.33 4.10
C VAL A 723 4.06 6.97 2.61
N SER A 724 2.98 6.50 1.99
CA SER A 724 2.95 6.16 0.56
C SER A 724 2.89 7.36 -0.36
N TYR A 725 2.21 8.41 0.07
CA TYR A 725 2.04 9.64 -0.68
C TYR A 725 2.18 10.82 0.30
N PRO A 726 2.91 11.89 -0.03
CA PRO A 726 3.07 13.04 0.85
C PRO A 726 1.72 13.59 1.32
N LEU A 727 1.63 13.89 2.62
CA LEU A 727 0.39 14.42 3.21
C LEU A 727 0.04 15.77 2.58
N GLU A 728 1.04 16.58 2.24
CA GLU A 728 0.89 17.94 1.71
C GLU A 728 0.31 17.96 0.29
N LEU A 729 0.47 16.86 -0.46
CA LEU A 729 -0.06 16.70 -1.81
C LEU A 729 -1.49 16.13 -1.82
N MET A 730 -1.96 15.58 -0.70
CA MET A 730 -3.34 15.12 -0.59
C MET A 730 -4.30 16.32 -0.57
N PRO A 731 -5.54 16.17 -1.05
CA PRO A 731 -6.57 17.18 -0.83
C PRO A 731 -6.79 17.51 0.65
N TRP A 732 -7.15 18.77 0.95
CA TRP A 732 -7.26 19.31 2.31
C TRP A 732 -8.12 18.46 3.26
N TYR A 733 -9.16 17.80 2.74
CA TYR A 733 -10.05 16.96 3.54
C TYR A 733 -9.41 15.63 3.94
N TRP A 734 -8.52 15.06 3.12
CA TRP A 734 -7.73 13.89 3.51
C TRP A 734 -6.62 14.26 4.48
N GLN A 735 -6.02 15.45 4.33
CA GLN A 735 -5.11 16.01 5.34
C GLN A 735 -5.80 16.15 6.69
N ALA A 736 -7.04 16.66 6.73
CA ALA A 736 -7.81 16.75 7.95
C ALA A 736 -8.16 15.37 8.53
N ALA A 737 -8.54 14.42 7.67
CA ALA A 737 -8.89 13.05 8.09
C ALA A 737 -7.70 12.30 8.71
N HIS A 738 -6.47 12.57 8.27
CA HIS A 738 -5.24 12.00 8.87
C HIS A 738 -5.15 12.27 10.38
N TYR A 739 -5.51 13.47 10.82
CA TYR A 739 -5.43 13.87 12.22
C TYR A 739 -6.62 13.40 13.07
N LEU A 740 -7.62 12.76 12.46
CA LEU A 740 -8.75 12.20 13.21
C LEU A 740 -8.29 10.98 14.03
N PHE A 741 -7.48 10.09 13.48
CA PHE A 741 -7.11 8.85 14.17
C PHE A 741 -5.70 8.92 14.76
N PRO A 742 -5.45 8.36 15.96
CA PRO A 742 -4.11 8.36 16.56
C PRO A 742 -3.03 7.68 15.72
N ALA A 743 -3.41 6.75 14.84
CA ALA A 743 -2.47 6.04 13.98
C ALA A 743 -1.70 6.97 13.01
N GLY A 744 -2.29 8.06 12.54
CA GLY A 744 -1.67 8.99 11.58
C GLY A 744 -0.42 9.65 12.17
N PRO A 745 -0.58 10.47 13.23
CA PRO A 745 0.55 11.09 13.91
C PRO A 745 1.50 10.06 14.53
N ALA A 746 1.02 8.90 14.99
CA ALA A 746 1.86 7.84 15.52
C ALA A 746 2.77 7.21 14.45
N VAL A 747 2.27 6.95 13.24
CA VAL A 747 3.09 6.45 12.12
C VAL A 747 4.19 7.45 11.80
N LEU A 748 3.85 8.73 11.65
CA LEU A 748 4.83 9.78 11.35
C LEU A 748 5.88 9.93 12.46
N ALA A 749 5.46 9.92 13.73
CA ALA A 749 6.38 9.98 14.86
C ALA A 749 7.27 8.72 14.94
N PHE A 750 6.73 7.53 14.65
CA PHE A 750 7.49 6.29 14.71
C PHE A 750 8.56 6.26 13.62
N VAL A 751 8.23 6.63 12.39
CA VAL A 751 9.19 6.71 11.29
C VAL A 751 10.31 7.71 11.62
N LYS A 752 9.98 8.87 12.19
CA LYS A 752 10.98 9.87 12.64
C LYS A 752 11.91 9.34 13.72
N LEU A 753 11.37 8.73 14.77
CA LEU A 753 12.19 8.17 15.85
C LEU A 753 13.01 6.98 15.36
N ASN A 754 12.35 5.97 14.76
CA ASN A 754 12.95 4.69 14.42
C ASN A 754 13.90 4.74 13.23
N SER A 755 13.46 5.36 12.12
CA SER A 755 14.18 5.32 10.84
C SER A 755 15.06 6.55 10.63
N MET A 756 14.73 7.69 11.25
CA MET A 756 15.48 8.94 11.04
C MET A 756 16.44 9.28 12.19
N GLY A 757 16.40 8.51 13.29
CA GLY A 757 17.19 8.76 14.49
C GLY A 757 16.80 10.04 15.21
N GLY A 758 15.56 10.52 15.01
CA GLY A 758 15.04 11.71 15.68
C GLY A 758 14.86 11.50 17.18
N THR A 759 14.79 12.61 17.89
CA THR A 759 14.54 12.68 19.34
C THR A 759 13.08 12.99 19.65
N LEU A 760 12.68 12.92 20.92
CA LEU A 760 11.35 13.35 21.36
C LEU A 760 11.02 14.81 21.01
N ALA A 761 12.03 15.69 20.91
CA ALA A 761 11.83 17.08 20.51
C ALA A 761 11.35 17.17 19.04
N ASP A 762 11.90 16.33 18.16
CA ASP A 762 11.60 16.34 16.72
C ASP A 762 10.20 15.80 16.39
N VAL A 763 9.60 15.06 17.33
CA VAL A 763 8.24 14.51 17.22
C VAL A 763 7.24 15.20 18.15
N TRP A 764 7.61 16.33 18.74
CA TRP A 764 6.75 17.06 19.67
C TRP A 764 5.38 17.45 19.07
N PRO A 765 5.27 17.92 17.81
CA PRO A 765 3.97 18.22 17.21
C PRO A 765 3.04 17.00 17.14
N GLN A 766 3.59 15.83 16.81
CA GLN A 766 2.85 14.56 16.75
C GLN A 766 2.44 14.12 18.16
N MET A 767 3.34 14.26 19.15
CA MET A 767 3.06 13.97 20.55
C MET A 767 1.93 14.86 21.09
N LEU A 768 1.99 16.17 20.83
CA LEU A 768 0.96 17.12 21.22
C LEU A 768 -0.39 16.76 20.61
N THR A 769 -0.40 16.42 19.32
CA THR A 769 -1.61 15.97 18.60
C THR A 769 -2.21 14.73 19.27
N MET A 770 -1.39 13.72 19.58
CA MET A 770 -1.87 12.51 20.25
C MET A 770 -2.36 12.79 21.67
N TRP A 771 -1.74 13.70 22.42
CA TRP A 771 -2.25 14.11 23.74
C TRP A 771 -3.57 14.87 23.66
N ILE A 772 -3.75 15.73 22.65
CA ILE A 772 -5.04 16.36 22.37
C ILE A 772 -6.10 15.29 22.07
N GLN A 773 -5.77 14.29 21.24
CA GLN A 773 -6.64 13.16 20.96
C GLN A 773 -6.96 12.35 22.23
N VAL A 774 -5.99 12.13 23.12
CA VAL A 774 -6.20 11.47 24.43
C VAL A 774 -7.24 12.24 25.25
N LEU A 775 -7.14 13.57 25.31
CA LEU A 775 -8.11 14.39 26.05
C LEU A 775 -9.50 14.34 25.41
N VAL A 776 -9.59 14.60 24.10
CA VAL A 776 -10.85 14.61 23.35
C VAL A 776 -11.53 13.24 23.43
N TYR A 777 -10.83 12.16 23.07
CA TYR A 777 -11.39 10.82 23.12
C TYR A 777 -11.63 10.33 24.54
N GLY A 778 -10.82 10.74 25.52
CA GLY A 778 -11.07 10.43 26.92
C GLY A 778 -12.39 11.03 27.41
N THR A 779 -12.68 12.29 27.07
CA THR A 779 -13.96 12.91 27.41
C THR A 779 -15.15 12.23 26.71
N LEU A 780 -15.00 11.88 25.43
CA LEU A 780 -16.03 11.17 24.67
C LEU A 780 -16.26 9.75 25.22
N ALA A 781 -15.20 9.03 25.58
CA ALA A 781 -15.28 7.70 26.19
C ALA A 781 -16.05 7.77 27.52
N LEU A 782 -15.75 8.75 28.38
CA LEU A 782 -16.50 8.94 29.63
C LEU A 782 -17.98 9.25 29.38
N CYS A 783 -18.29 10.09 28.40
CA CYS A 783 -19.68 10.40 28.02
C CYS A 783 -20.41 9.16 27.49
N THR A 784 -19.76 8.39 26.61
CA THR A 784 -20.30 7.16 26.02
C THR A 784 -20.52 6.09 27.10
N THR A 785 -19.54 5.84 27.97
CA THR A 785 -19.67 4.88 29.08
C THR A 785 -20.79 5.29 30.03
N ARG A 786 -20.89 6.58 30.40
CA ARG A 786 -21.99 7.05 31.25
C ARG A 786 -23.36 6.84 30.60
N HIS A 787 -23.46 7.01 29.27
CA HIS A 787 -24.69 6.76 28.54
C HIS A 787 -25.04 5.27 28.46
N LEU A 788 -24.04 4.42 28.18
CA LEU A 788 -24.21 2.98 27.95
C LEU A 788 -24.46 2.18 29.23
N TYR A 789 -23.86 2.58 30.36
CA TYR A 789 -23.92 1.86 31.63
C TYR A 789 -24.66 2.63 32.72
N GLY A 790 -25.15 3.85 32.42
CA GLY A 790 -25.96 4.66 33.34
C GLY A 790 -27.43 4.22 33.44
N LYS A 791 -28.18 4.90 34.33
CA LYS A 791 -29.63 4.72 34.47
C LYS A 791 -30.38 5.28 33.26
N GLY A 792 -30.44 4.52 32.16
CA GLY A 792 -31.37 4.78 31.05
C GLY A 792 -32.76 4.20 31.36
N LYS A 793 -33.79 5.06 31.34
CA LYS A 793 -35.22 4.68 31.40
C LYS A 793 -35.51 3.64 30.33
N VAL A 794 -35.90 2.45 30.74
CA VAL A 794 -36.56 1.48 29.85
C VAL A 794 -37.83 2.17 29.37
N LYS A 795 -37.89 2.60 28.09
CA LYS A 795 -39.19 2.74 27.45
C LYS A 795 -39.69 1.31 27.28
N ALA A 796 -40.72 0.99 28.07
CA ALA A 796 -41.47 -0.25 28.01
C ALA A 796 -41.99 -0.52 26.59
#